data_AF-A0A438N9R4-F1
#
_entry.id   AF-A0A438N9R4-F1
#
_cell.length_a   1.000
_cell.length_b   1.000
_cell.length_c   1.000
_cell.angle_alpha   90.00
_cell.angle_beta   90.00
_cell.angle_gamma   90.00
#
_symmetry.space_group_name_H-M   'P 1'
#
loop_
_entity.id
_entity.type
_entity.pdbx_description
1 polymer ?
#
loop_
_entity_poly.entity_id
_entity_poly.type
_entity_poly.pdbx_seq_one_letter_code
_entity_poly.pdbx_strand_id
1 'polypeptide(L)'
;MDNLFTPVMSTRKVQTNIEKFETLSLKDNSHASRPPSTNDKISIVDLSSETSDTLTDSFSLRPSTASSKTSVSAQPSHKRQDSTAFLHQSYLSDHASSASLPDDARAVLKSQPDRQDLFAVLQYLQYGIEGKHDFNVRVPGPKASQIINVLVTVTIPDQWLQLRQRSLTKDELQIKMTILSALGSVAGIGALLMQIRRLSSNFRDAQSPLLQDLVDILAQDLSGHKVLAQYLSDANHFFKSDAPRRVFWQEVVALLAGSKVLTTMAQVFTTVQDLNQDYIWLGDGSEYSKWLSLNISAAAIEHSAGTANGLESSKMLGQILKRGLSLGYRDSLVSQLYNSLILGKRALWTTLHSLLQTIPAYDQKAVFDIVLRDLARRYLQTQSHVSVEDDDAQRKTIQGVAAMVRGLIESNSVIQNHLLDWLTASNGESIGLSLGLRRAVIANIAQDKDKLHLILDKTLEQFGDKLRIQHDSMLQQEVTAQTILLAIGYLDRLNPESVKRISSSGTFLHMVSHRLSASLPRARFLGMVIATTVSQLVDKPEKVMNFGLEEMDEEEAKSWSRLVIINDVVGNLDDLPSACTVTTSKRTLQRASNPPLKKRPTRKPTPQTSKIISIEELSDSEDKAVTSDEEDPDLRPYARPDSDPDDSDEDPTLINRNKPLAPVYITTLIQQLNVTDDLSTIETALRTAPSLIRRKANFGNELSSNVVRLSTSLLNLQEGMGDRDLMQLRLDSLIACLVSQPSVIGPWVSNMYFEGDFSLTQRAVLLTTIGLGARELAGYDHNMSDTNKESNTLSMTAQPTPPTTFPTKRLPPHLESRYISETSSAISQISSDLSHRVLQPMALEAADQLTGPNILKTRTFSSRLQVQKKTTAAAEARSKRVPRDLHKLLSDSIYLPFCSRLAAVLSAVATTPYLAHSTILHPELVKLSLQTLTVTLTTLGPNATQLATLTRETLIVLTSIHTQTFLATDAAVLPAILHLLLAVLHLNIDAGNTAEERLVTDFGPALAELVSWAADLGTRMNIPAEDFAKGDGDGHPAASGSGSMPWPVLVAAIQVKWHEVGNRFQGRMFGLMAGTEF
;
A
#
# COMPACT_ATOMS: atom_id res chain seq x y z
N MET A 1 -11.11 -46.16 15.45
CA MET A 1 -10.70 -45.28 16.57
C MET A 1 -9.67 -45.97 17.47
N ASP A 2 -9.83 -47.25 17.80
CA ASP A 2 -8.87 -47.97 18.67
C ASP A 2 -7.50 -48.27 18.04
N ASN A 3 -7.39 -48.29 16.70
CA ASN A 3 -6.10 -48.45 15.99
C ASN A 3 -5.29 -47.15 15.85
N LEU A 4 -5.80 -45.99 16.29
CA LEU A 4 -5.10 -44.69 16.24
C LEU A 4 -4.30 -44.39 17.53
N PHE A 5 -4.52 -45.19 18.58
CA PHE A 5 -3.94 -44.95 19.91
C PHE A 5 -3.23 -46.18 20.50
N THR A 6 -2.96 -47.21 19.70
CA THR A 6 -2.06 -48.27 20.14
C THR A 6 -0.62 -47.73 20.15
N PRO A 7 0.08 -47.76 21.29
CA PRO A 7 1.49 -47.41 21.30
C PRO A 7 2.23 -48.41 20.41
N VAL A 8 2.68 -47.96 19.24
CA VAL A 8 3.63 -48.71 18.44
C VAL A 8 4.84 -48.89 19.34
N MET A 9 5.12 -50.15 19.70
CA MET A 9 6.29 -50.57 20.48
C MET A 9 7.55 -50.05 19.80
N SER A 10 7.98 -48.84 20.14
CA SER A 10 9.18 -48.21 19.61
C SER A 10 10.36 -48.90 20.28
N THR A 11 10.98 -49.78 19.50
CA THR A 11 12.20 -50.53 19.80
C THR A 11 13.27 -49.68 20.51
N ARG A 12 14.11 -50.35 21.33
CA ARG A 12 15.30 -49.92 22.12
C ARG A 12 16.13 -48.71 21.64
N LYS A 13 15.99 -48.26 20.39
CA LYS A 13 16.69 -47.10 19.79
C LYS A 13 16.14 -45.73 20.24
N VAL A 14 14.86 -45.61 20.61
CA VAL A 14 14.30 -44.33 21.10
C VAL A 14 14.77 -44.03 22.54
N GLN A 15 14.89 -45.07 23.36
CA GLN A 15 15.40 -44.98 24.73
C GLN A 15 16.86 -44.52 24.77
N THR A 16 17.68 -44.97 23.81
CA THR A 16 19.07 -44.51 23.63
C THR A 16 19.17 -43.07 23.12
N ASN A 17 18.16 -42.55 22.41
CA ASN A 17 18.10 -41.13 22.04
C ASN A 17 17.67 -40.24 23.21
N ILE A 18 16.85 -40.76 24.14
CA ILE A 18 16.51 -40.10 25.40
C ILE A 18 17.74 -40.03 26.32
N GLU A 19 18.56 -41.10 26.39
CA GLU A 19 19.83 -41.11 27.14
C GLU A 19 20.85 -40.10 26.57
N LYS A 20 20.89 -39.88 25.24
CA LYS A 20 21.74 -38.84 24.63
C LYS A 20 21.39 -37.42 25.12
N PHE A 21 20.14 -37.19 25.50
CA PHE A 21 19.65 -35.91 26.05
C PHE A 21 20.28 -35.59 27.43
N GLU A 22 20.65 -36.61 28.21
CA GLU A 22 21.23 -36.45 29.55
C GLU A 22 22.61 -35.79 29.53
N THR A 23 23.39 -36.01 28.47
CA THR A 23 24.78 -35.49 28.36
C THR A 23 24.89 -33.99 28.12
N LEU A 24 23.82 -33.35 27.63
CA LEU A 24 23.77 -31.90 27.38
C LEU A 24 23.44 -31.07 28.62
N SER A 25 22.79 -31.67 29.63
CA SER A 25 22.32 -30.98 30.84
C SER A 25 23.39 -30.90 31.95
N LEU A 26 24.40 -31.78 31.91
CA LEU A 26 25.28 -32.05 33.06
C LEU A 26 26.65 -31.35 33.05
N LYS A 27 26.93 -30.40 32.14
CA LYS A 27 28.30 -29.85 31.98
C LYS A 27 28.55 -28.39 32.36
N ASP A 28 27.66 -27.76 33.12
CA ASP A 28 27.95 -26.44 33.72
C ASP A 28 27.48 -26.42 35.19
N ASN A 29 28.34 -26.85 36.12
CA ASN A 29 28.46 -26.30 37.48
C ASN A 29 29.50 -27.08 38.33
N SER A 30 30.70 -26.52 38.48
CA SER A 30 31.48 -26.77 39.70
C SER A 30 32.41 -25.58 40.05
N HIS A 31 32.22 -25.11 41.29
CA HIS A 31 33.09 -24.33 42.19
C HIS A 31 33.59 -22.92 41.83
N ALA A 32 33.25 -21.94 42.69
CA ALA A 32 34.23 -21.30 43.58
C ALA A 32 33.55 -20.41 44.65
N SER A 33 34.13 -20.42 45.84
CA SER A 33 33.71 -19.85 47.11
C SER A 33 33.92 -18.34 47.27
N ARG A 34 33.13 -17.75 48.18
CA ARG A 34 33.14 -16.35 48.66
C ARG A 34 34.35 -16.04 49.57
N PRO A 35 34.69 -14.74 49.76
CA PRO A 35 34.85 -14.19 51.12
C PRO A 35 34.15 -12.82 51.36
N PRO A 36 34.12 -12.26 52.60
CA PRO A 36 32.95 -11.54 53.12
C PRO A 36 33.12 -10.04 53.53
N SER A 37 31.94 -9.41 53.69
CA SER A 37 31.49 -8.36 54.66
C SER A 37 32.15 -6.97 54.77
N THR A 38 31.30 -5.94 54.86
CA THR A 38 31.14 -4.95 55.99
C THR A 38 30.00 -3.95 55.65
N ASN A 39 28.90 -3.92 56.43
CA ASN A 39 28.43 -2.88 57.39
C ASN A 39 27.93 -1.56 56.71
N ASP A 40 26.82 -0.89 57.04
CA ASP A 40 26.03 -0.75 58.28
C ASP A 40 24.57 -0.23 58.03
N LYS A 41 23.64 -0.73 58.86
CA LYS A 41 22.56 -0.11 59.69
C LYS A 41 21.74 1.12 59.18
N ILE A 42 20.39 1.03 59.06
CA ILE A 42 19.30 1.31 60.07
C ILE A 42 19.19 2.83 60.37
N SER A 43 18.06 3.56 60.39
CA SER A 43 16.67 3.29 60.86
C SER A 43 15.65 4.31 60.34
N ILE A 44 14.40 3.87 60.39
CA ILE A 44 13.10 4.58 60.34
C ILE A 44 12.80 5.25 61.71
N VAL A 45 11.96 6.31 61.76
CA VAL A 45 10.72 6.44 62.59
C VAL A 45 10.25 7.90 62.72
N ASP A 46 8.90 8.02 62.67
CA ASP A 46 7.96 9.13 62.94
C ASP A 46 8.22 10.08 64.13
N LEU A 47 7.64 11.29 64.09
CA LEU A 47 6.51 11.75 64.96
C LEU A 47 6.27 13.28 64.92
N SER A 48 5.00 13.63 64.65
CA SER A 48 4.12 14.67 65.25
C SER A 48 4.57 16.08 65.68
N SER A 49 3.62 17.01 65.42
CA SER A 49 3.02 18.05 66.29
C SER A 49 3.57 19.48 66.39
N GLU A 50 2.62 20.42 66.15
CA GLU A 50 2.31 21.68 66.88
C GLU A 50 3.13 22.97 66.61
N THR A 51 2.44 24.02 66.11
CA THR A 51 2.15 25.35 66.75
C THR A 51 3.29 26.37 66.56
N SER A 52 3.16 27.69 66.39
CA SER A 52 2.11 28.71 66.41
C SER A 52 2.69 30.04 65.83
N ASP A 53 1.81 31.00 65.49
CA ASP A 53 1.98 32.48 65.62
C ASP A 53 3.08 33.23 64.79
N THR A 54 2.96 34.45 64.25
CA THR A 54 2.02 35.60 64.41
C THR A 54 2.23 36.64 63.26
N LEU A 55 1.11 37.23 62.81
CA LEU A 55 0.76 38.66 62.51
C LEU A 55 1.79 39.71 61.99
N THR A 56 1.37 40.44 60.93
CA THR A 56 1.14 41.92 60.84
C THR A 56 0.73 42.30 59.39
N ASP A 57 -0.54 42.69 59.14
CA ASP A 57 -1.08 44.06 58.90
C ASP A 57 -0.40 44.86 57.75
N SER A 58 -1.04 45.59 56.84
CA SER A 58 -2.42 46.10 56.66
C SER A 58 -2.52 46.80 55.27
N PHE A 59 -3.71 46.85 54.65
CA PHE A 59 -4.40 48.07 54.17
C PHE A 59 -5.55 47.76 53.18
N SER A 60 -6.72 48.25 53.58
CA SER A 60 -8.03 48.22 52.90
C SER A 60 -8.18 49.39 51.93
N LEU A 61 -9.04 49.25 50.91
CA LEU A 61 -10.18 50.16 50.68
C LEU A 61 -11.02 49.70 49.46
N ARG A 62 -12.22 49.20 49.73
CA ARG A 62 -13.40 49.33 48.86
C ARG A 62 -14.10 50.65 49.21
N PRO A 63 -14.97 51.14 48.31
CA PRO A 63 -16.26 51.66 48.74
C PRO A 63 -17.43 50.87 48.16
N SER A 64 -18.55 51.06 48.84
CA SER A 64 -19.74 50.20 48.89
C SER A 64 -20.96 50.91 48.28
N THR A 65 -21.84 50.10 47.67
CA THR A 65 -23.32 50.08 47.82
C THR A 65 -24.14 51.38 47.83
N ALA A 66 -25.17 51.44 46.98
CA ALA A 66 -26.55 51.66 47.43
C ALA A 66 -27.59 51.22 46.38
N SER A 67 -28.65 50.61 46.88
CA SER A 67 -29.81 50.03 46.20
C SER A 67 -30.91 51.04 45.89
N SER A 68 -31.70 50.81 44.83
CA SER A 68 -33.16 51.05 44.89
C SER A 68 -33.92 50.22 43.85
N LYS A 69 -34.98 49.54 44.32
CA LYS A 69 -36.02 48.84 43.54
C LYS A 69 -36.89 49.85 42.80
N THR A 70 -37.34 49.57 41.56
CA THR A 70 -38.77 49.52 41.16
C THR A 70 -39.00 49.30 39.66
N SER A 71 -40.14 48.66 39.39
CA SER A 71 -40.98 48.66 38.17
C SER A 71 -40.47 48.02 36.87
N VAL A 72 -41.12 46.88 36.58
CA VAL A 72 -41.55 46.41 35.26
C VAL A 72 -41.88 47.58 34.31
N SER A 73 -41.23 47.62 33.15
CA SER A 73 -41.73 48.30 31.96
C SER A 73 -41.11 47.70 30.69
N ALA A 74 -42.01 47.16 29.86
CA ALA A 74 -42.02 47.08 28.40
C ALA A 74 -40.71 46.96 27.58
N GLN A 75 -40.73 45.96 26.69
CA GLN A 75 -39.87 45.77 25.52
C GLN A 75 -39.59 47.07 24.73
N PRO A 76 -38.42 47.21 24.07
CA PRO A 76 -38.31 48.07 22.91
C PRO A 76 -38.74 47.30 21.64
N SER A 77 -39.77 47.83 20.99
CA SER A 77 -40.34 47.43 19.71
C SER A 77 -39.31 47.32 18.57
N HIS A 78 -39.34 46.20 17.83
CA HIS A 78 -38.76 46.12 16.50
C HIS A 78 -39.49 47.11 15.57
N LYS A 79 -38.77 48.12 15.04
CA LYS A 79 -39.27 48.92 13.91
C LYS A 79 -39.39 48.01 12.69
N ARG A 80 -40.62 47.67 12.27
CA ARG A 80 -40.89 47.01 10.98
C ARG A 80 -40.45 47.94 9.84
N GLN A 81 -39.64 47.41 8.92
CA GLN A 81 -39.22 48.10 7.69
C GLN A 81 -40.25 47.86 6.58
N ASP A 82 -40.42 48.81 5.66
CA ASP A 82 -41.47 48.78 4.63
C ASP A 82 -41.27 47.65 3.60
N SER A 83 -42.03 46.57 3.74
CA SER A 83 -42.15 45.46 2.77
C SER A 83 -43.26 45.65 1.73
N THR A 84 -43.94 46.81 1.76
CA THR A 84 -45.14 47.12 0.97
C THR A 84 -44.90 47.00 -0.54
N ALA A 85 -43.74 47.43 -1.04
CA ALA A 85 -43.39 47.34 -2.46
C ALA A 85 -43.33 45.88 -2.96
N PHE A 86 -42.90 44.94 -2.11
CA PHE A 86 -42.80 43.52 -2.42
C PHE A 86 -44.14 42.81 -2.30
N LEU A 87 -44.92 43.12 -1.24
CA LEU A 87 -46.25 42.55 -1.00
C LEU A 87 -47.26 42.92 -2.10
N HIS A 88 -47.19 44.14 -2.62
CA HIS A 88 -48.06 44.61 -3.70
C HIS A 88 -47.52 44.30 -5.11
N GLN A 89 -46.36 43.62 -5.22
CA GLN A 89 -45.68 43.33 -6.50
C GLN A 89 -45.52 44.56 -7.42
N SER A 90 -45.38 45.74 -6.82
CA SER A 90 -45.36 47.04 -7.52
C SER A 90 -44.20 47.16 -8.53
N TYR A 91 -43.14 46.39 -8.34
CA TYR A 91 -41.98 46.30 -9.24
C TYR A 91 -42.27 45.62 -10.59
N LEU A 92 -43.43 44.97 -10.77
CA LEU A 92 -43.88 44.44 -12.07
C LEU A 92 -44.63 45.47 -12.91
N SER A 93 -44.93 46.65 -12.35
CA SER A 93 -45.53 47.77 -13.08
C SER A 93 -44.46 48.79 -13.47
N ASP A 94 -44.49 49.29 -14.72
CA ASP A 94 -43.48 50.14 -15.40
C ASP A 94 -43.11 51.48 -14.70
N HIS A 95 -43.52 51.72 -13.45
CA HIS A 95 -43.38 53.01 -12.74
C HIS A 95 -42.68 52.95 -11.37
N ALA A 96 -42.10 51.82 -10.95
CA ALA A 96 -41.29 51.76 -9.72
C ALA A 96 -39.79 51.98 -10.02
N SER A 97 -39.15 52.90 -9.31
CA SER A 97 -37.72 53.22 -9.43
C SER A 97 -36.83 51.98 -9.18
N SER A 98 -36.30 51.40 -10.25
CA SER A 98 -35.58 50.11 -10.27
C SER A 98 -34.29 50.04 -9.44
N ALA A 99 -33.75 51.16 -8.97
CA ALA A 99 -32.42 51.23 -8.37
C ALA A 99 -32.34 50.89 -6.86
N SER A 100 -33.38 51.19 -6.07
CA SER A 100 -33.38 51.00 -4.60
C SER A 100 -33.89 49.62 -4.15
N LEU A 101 -34.72 48.96 -4.97
CA LEU A 101 -35.37 47.69 -4.65
C LEU A 101 -34.43 46.57 -4.18
N PRO A 102 -33.22 46.36 -4.75
CA PRO A 102 -32.29 45.35 -4.22
C PRO A 102 -31.74 45.70 -2.84
N ASP A 103 -31.57 46.99 -2.53
CA ASP A 103 -31.09 47.46 -1.22
C ASP A 103 -32.21 47.36 -0.17
N ASP A 104 -33.46 47.60 -0.58
CA ASP A 104 -34.66 47.40 0.24
C ASP A 104 -34.86 45.91 0.57
N ALA A 105 -34.71 45.03 -0.41
CA ALA A 105 -34.76 43.58 -0.21
C ALA A 105 -33.69 43.10 0.79
N ARG A 106 -32.48 43.65 0.71
CA ARG A 106 -31.40 43.36 1.66
C ARG A 106 -31.73 43.85 3.07
N ALA A 107 -32.31 45.04 3.21
CA ALA A 107 -32.68 45.60 4.50
C ALA A 107 -33.75 44.74 5.19
N VAL A 108 -34.79 44.34 4.44
CA VAL A 108 -35.85 43.45 4.92
C VAL A 108 -35.27 42.12 5.38
N LEU A 109 -34.42 41.45 4.59
CA LEU A 109 -33.81 40.16 4.98
C LEU A 109 -32.92 40.27 6.23
N LYS A 110 -32.23 41.41 6.44
CA LYS A 110 -31.44 41.64 7.65
C LYS A 110 -32.28 41.83 8.90
N SER A 111 -33.52 42.33 8.75
CA SER A 111 -34.42 42.61 9.86
C SER A 111 -35.13 41.40 10.46
N GLN A 112 -34.79 40.17 10.02
CA GLN A 112 -35.49 38.92 10.38
C GLN A 112 -36.99 39.00 10.05
N PRO A 113 -37.33 38.99 8.74
CA PRO A 113 -38.69 39.30 8.28
C PRO A 113 -39.70 38.22 8.68
N ASP A 114 -40.95 38.64 8.88
CA ASP A 114 -42.08 37.72 9.06
C ASP A 114 -42.26 36.84 7.79
N ARG A 115 -42.91 35.68 7.93
CA ARG A 115 -43.01 34.68 6.84
C ARG A 115 -43.61 35.23 5.54
N GLN A 116 -44.54 36.18 5.63
CA GLN A 116 -45.15 36.83 4.46
C GLN A 116 -44.17 37.77 3.75
N ASP A 117 -43.39 38.54 4.52
CA ASP A 117 -42.38 39.45 3.98
C ASP A 117 -41.20 38.68 3.37
N LEU A 118 -40.77 37.59 4.02
CA LEU A 118 -39.75 36.69 3.48
C LEU A 118 -40.20 36.09 2.15
N PHE A 119 -41.43 35.58 2.08
CA PHE A 119 -41.98 35.03 0.84
C PHE A 119 -42.03 36.08 -0.28
N ALA A 120 -42.47 37.30 0.02
CA ALA A 120 -42.54 38.38 -0.97
C ALA A 120 -41.16 38.78 -1.51
N VAL A 121 -40.13 38.85 -0.66
CA VAL A 121 -38.76 39.15 -1.07
C VAL A 121 -38.16 37.98 -1.86
N LEU A 122 -38.38 36.73 -1.45
CA LEU A 122 -37.93 35.56 -2.20
C LEU A 122 -38.62 35.48 -3.57
N GLN A 123 -39.91 35.79 -3.65
CA GLN A 123 -40.66 35.85 -4.91
C GLN A 123 -40.11 36.93 -5.85
N TYR A 124 -39.70 38.09 -5.32
CA TYR A 124 -38.97 39.09 -6.10
C TYR A 124 -37.66 38.50 -6.67
N LEU A 125 -36.83 37.85 -5.85
CA LEU A 125 -35.59 37.21 -6.34
C LEU A 125 -35.85 36.13 -7.41
N GLN A 126 -36.91 35.33 -7.22
CA GLN A 126 -37.36 34.31 -8.18
C GLN A 126 -37.76 34.94 -9.52
N TYR A 127 -38.55 36.03 -9.51
CA TYR A 127 -38.96 36.73 -10.71
C TYR A 127 -37.79 37.37 -11.46
N GLY A 128 -36.73 37.76 -10.74
CA GLY A 128 -35.47 38.19 -11.34
C GLY A 128 -34.73 37.06 -12.04
N ILE A 129 -34.75 35.84 -11.47
CA ILE A 129 -34.17 34.63 -12.10
C ILE A 129 -34.97 34.24 -13.36
N GLU A 130 -36.30 34.39 -13.33
CA GLU A 130 -37.20 34.14 -14.46
C GLU A 130 -37.16 35.24 -15.55
N GLY A 131 -36.40 36.31 -15.34
CA GLY A 131 -36.24 37.41 -16.30
C GLY A 131 -37.43 38.37 -16.40
N LYS A 132 -38.26 38.46 -15.36
CA LYS A 132 -39.45 39.33 -15.32
C LYS A 132 -39.14 40.78 -14.93
N HIS A 133 -37.93 41.04 -14.41
CA HIS A 133 -37.42 42.39 -14.12
C HIS A 133 -35.88 42.42 -14.22
N ASP A 134 -35.29 43.61 -14.16
CA ASP A 134 -33.89 43.87 -14.51
C ASP A 134 -32.83 43.28 -13.55
N PHE A 135 -33.21 42.91 -12.33
CA PHE A 135 -32.27 42.46 -11.29
C PHE A 135 -32.29 40.95 -11.13
N ASN A 136 -31.18 40.28 -11.44
CA ASN A 136 -31.02 38.84 -11.26
C ASN A 136 -29.92 38.53 -10.23
N VAL A 137 -30.29 37.84 -9.16
CA VAL A 137 -29.39 37.47 -8.05
C VAL A 137 -28.27 36.50 -8.47
N ARG A 138 -28.43 35.77 -9.58
CA ARG A 138 -27.40 34.86 -10.11
C ARG A 138 -26.29 35.57 -10.87
N VAL A 139 -26.53 36.79 -11.33
CA VAL A 139 -25.50 37.59 -12.01
C VAL A 139 -24.50 38.09 -10.98
N PRO A 140 -23.19 37.77 -11.12
CA PRO A 140 -22.18 38.18 -10.15
C PRO A 140 -22.07 39.70 -10.07
N GLY A 141 -22.31 40.26 -8.90
CA GLY A 141 -22.26 41.70 -8.64
C GLY A 141 -22.35 42.02 -7.15
N PRO A 142 -21.97 43.24 -6.72
CA PRO A 142 -21.85 43.58 -5.31
C PRO A 142 -23.19 43.52 -4.57
N LYS A 143 -24.29 43.98 -5.19
CA LYS A 143 -25.64 43.91 -4.61
C LYS A 143 -26.11 42.46 -4.45
N ALA A 144 -25.92 41.63 -5.47
CA ALA A 144 -26.25 40.20 -5.44
C ALA A 144 -25.46 39.44 -4.35
N SER A 145 -24.14 39.62 -4.28
CA SER A 145 -23.30 38.99 -3.25
C SER A 145 -23.68 39.42 -1.82
N GLN A 146 -24.09 40.67 -1.62
CA GLN A 146 -24.55 41.15 -0.32
C GLN A 146 -25.88 40.54 0.09
N ILE A 147 -26.83 40.36 -0.83
CA ILE A 147 -28.10 39.67 -0.57
C ILE A 147 -27.84 38.20 -0.27
N ILE A 148 -27.02 37.52 -1.08
CA ILE A 148 -26.61 36.12 -0.87
C ILE A 148 -25.96 35.93 0.49
N ASN A 149 -25.02 36.81 0.89
CA ASN A 149 -24.38 36.71 2.20
C ASN A 149 -25.40 36.86 3.35
N VAL A 150 -26.41 37.71 3.21
CA VAL A 150 -27.50 37.82 4.21
C VAL A 150 -28.35 36.55 4.22
N LEU A 151 -28.64 35.95 3.07
CA LEU A 151 -29.35 34.67 3.01
C LEU A 151 -28.59 33.58 3.77
N VAL A 152 -27.27 33.47 3.59
CA VAL A 152 -26.47 32.43 4.26
C VAL A 152 -26.26 32.71 5.75
N THR A 153 -26.04 33.98 6.14
CA THR A 153 -25.69 34.33 7.54
C THR A 153 -26.88 34.60 8.45
N VAL A 154 -28.03 35.04 7.91
CA VAL A 154 -29.22 35.43 8.69
C VAL A 154 -30.40 34.53 8.38
N THR A 155 -30.73 34.30 7.11
CA THR A 155 -31.96 33.59 6.72
C THR A 155 -31.87 32.07 6.94
N ILE A 156 -30.75 31.42 6.60
CA ILE A 156 -30.57 29.98 6.81
C ILE A 156 -30.62 29.62 8.31
N PRO A 157 -29.85 30.26 9.23
CA PRO A 157 -29.91 29.92 10.65
C PRO A 157 -31.29 30.09 11.30
N ASP A 158 -32.09 31.03 10.80
CA ASP A 158 -33.39 31.39 11.37
C ASP A 158 -34.53 30.48 10.86
N GLN A 159 -34.56 30.17 9.56
CA GLN A 159 -35.71 29.54 8.90
C GLN A 159 -35.49 28.09 8.46
N TRP A 160 -34.23 27.64 8.33
CA TRP A 160 -33.93 26.33 7.73
C TRP A 160 -34.36 25.13 8.57
N LEU A 161 -34.41 25.28 9.90
CA LEU A 161 -34.87 24.23 10.83
C LEU A 161 -36.30 23.75 10.49
N GLN A 162 -37.17 24.66 10.05
CA GLN A 162 -38.55 24.35 9.65
C GLN A 162 -38.61 23.74 8.24
N LEU A 163 -37.73 24.19 7.34
CA LEU A 163 -37.64 23.74 5.94
C LEU A 163 -36.96 22.35 5.77
N ARG A 164 -36.42 21.81 6.86
CA ARG A 164 -35.80 20.48 6.93
C ARG A 164 -36.81 19.33 7.05
N GLN A 165 -38.06 19.61 7.42
CA GLN A 165 -39.06 18.58 7.71
C GLN A 165 -39.42 17.74 6.46
N ARG A 166 -39.76 16.47 6.68
CA ARG A 166 -40.05 15.49 5.61
C ARG A 166 -41.40 15.74 4.92
N SER A 167 -42.30 16.50 5.55
CA SER A 167 -43.59 16.93 5.04
C SER A 167 -43.67 18.44 5.07
N LEU A 168 -43.57 19.08 3.89
CA LEU A 168 -43.59 20.52 3.74
C LEU A 168 -44.92 20.94 3.10
N THR A 169 -45.47 22.07 3.54
CA THR A 169 -46.60 22.71 2.85
C THR A 169 -46.16 23.23 1.47
N LYS A 170 -47.11 23.48 0.56
CA LYS A 170 -46.80 23.99 -0.80
C LYS A 170 -45.96 25.29 -0.74
N ASP A 171 -46.30 26.17 0.18
CA ASP A 171 -45.61 27.45 0.37
C ASP A 171 -44.19 27.27 0.93
N GLU A 172 -43.99 26.34 1.88
CA GLU A 172 -42.66 25.98 2.40
C GLU A 172 -41.77 25.34 1.35
N LEU A 173 -42.33 24.48 0.49
CA LEU A 173 -41.60 23.91 -0.65
C LEU A 173 -41.16 25.01 -1.61
N GLN A 174 -42.02 25.99 -1.88
CA GLN A 174 -41.70 27.11 -2.75
C GLN A 174 -40.59 27.98 -2.14
N ILE A 175 -40.67 28.32 -0.85
CA ILE A 175 -39.62 29.05 -0.13
C ILE A 175 -38.28 28.30 -0.21
N LYS A 176 -38.28 27.00 0.07
CA LYS A 176 -37.08 26.16 0.01
C LYS A 176 -36.47 26.14 -1.40
N MET A 177 -37.29 25.93 -2.43
CA MET A 177 -36.84 25.90 -3.82
C MET A 177 -36.28 27.26 -4.27
N THR A 178 -36.90 28.36 -3.86
CA THR A 178 -36.41 29.71 -4.19
C THR A 178 -35.07 30.01 -3.52
N ILE A 179 -34.90 29.62 -2.25
CA ILE A 179 -33.61 29.77 -1.55
C ILE A 179 -32.52 28.96 -2.25
N LEU A 180 -32.75 27.67 -2.53
CA LEU A 180 -31.80 26.81 -3.27
C LEU A 180 -31.48 27.39 -4.66
N SER A 181 -32.48 27.91 -5.37
CA SER A 181 -32.28 28.51 -6.69
C SER A 181 -31.37 29.76 -6.66
N ALA A 182 -31.41 30.54 -5.57
CA ALA A 182 -30.54 31.70 -5.39
C ALA A 182 -29.13 31.31 -4.93
N LEU A 183 -29.02 30.30 -4.05
CA LEU A 183 -27.75 29.80 -3.50
C LEU A 183 -26.96 28.94 -4.49
N GLY A 184 -27.62 28.30 -5.45
CA GLY A 184 -26.97 27.60 -6.56
C GLY A 184 -26.20 28.52 -7.53
N SER A 185 -26.16 29.83 -7.30
CA SER A 185 -25.28 30.75 -8.05
C SER A 185 -23.81 30.57 -7.67
N VAL A 186 -22.89 31.01 -8.53
CA VAL A 186 -21.43 30.98 -8.27
C VAL A 186 -21.08 31.71 -6.97
N ALA A 187 -21.70 32.88 -6.74
CA ALA A 187 -21.52 33.66 -5.52
C ALA A 187 -22.16 32.98 -4.29
N GLY A 188 -23.27 32.26 -4.48
CA GLY A 188 -23.94 31.47 -3.44
C GLY A 188 -23.10 30.31 -2.93
N ILE A 189 -22.57 29.48 -3.84
CA ILE A 189 -21.64 28.39 -3.47
C ILE A 189 -20.41 28.96 -2.78
N GLY A 190 -19.82 30.05 -3.30
CA GLY A 190 -18.68 30.71 -2.65
C GLY A 190 -18.98 31.17 -1.22
N ALA A 191 -20.15 31.78 -0.99
CA ALA A 191 -20.60 32.22 0.33
C ALA A 191 -20.86 31.04 1.28
N LEU A 192 -21.49 29.96 0.79
CA LEU A 192 -21.69 28.72 1.54
C LEU A 192 -20.35 28.12 1.99
N LEU A 193 -19.40 27.97 1.07
CA LEU A 193 -18.06 27.45 1.38
C LEU A 193 -17.31 28.31 2.40
N MET A 194 -17.39 29.62 2.29
CA MET A 194 -16.77 30.54 3.25
C MET A 194 -17.37 30.36 4.65
N GLN A 195 -18.69 30.25 4.76
CA GLN A 195 -19.37 30.08 6.05
C GLN A 195 -19.12 28.68 6.63
N ILE A 196 -19.11 27.64 5.80
CA ILE A 196 -18.74 26.27 6.19
C ILE A 196 -17.32 26.25 6.77
N ARG A 197 -16.33 26.84 6.07
CA ARG A 197 -14.94 26.94 6.55
C ARG A 197 -14.85 27.67 7.90
N ARG A 198 -15.57 28.78 8.05
CA ARG A 198 -15.60 29.58 9.28
C ARG A 198 -16.19 28.80 10.45
N LEU A 199 -17.25 28.03 10.22
CA LEU A 199 -17.89 27.23 11.26
C LEU A 199 -17.05 25.99 11.61
N SER A 200 -16.44 25.33 10.63
CA SER A 200 -15.58 24.17 10.87
C SER A 200 -14.27 24.55 11.58
N SER A 201 -13.74 25.76 11.39
CA SER A 201 -12.55 26.22 12.13
C SER A 201 -12.84 26.55 13.60
N ASN A 202 -14.03 27.08 13.87
CA ASN A 202 -14.41 27.61 15.18
C ASN A 202 -15.00 26.55 16.11
N PHE A 203 -15.68 25.53 15.57
CA PHE A 203 -16.35 24.49 16.35
C PHE A 203 -15.71 23.12 16.06
N ARG A 204 -14.64 22.80 16.80
CA ARG A 204 -13.92 21.51 16.70
C ARG A 204 -14.60 20.37 17.45
N ASP A 205 -15.45 20.69 18.43
CA ASP A 205 -16.19 19.71 19.24
C ASP A 205 -17.70 19.88 19.03
N ALA A 206 -18.33 18.84 18.48
CA ALA A 206 -19.77 18.53 18.48
C ALA A 206 -20.78 19.52 17.82
N GLN A 207 -21.48 18.98 16.81
CA GLN A 207 -22.90 19.23 16.48
C GLN A 207 -23.36 20.70 16.38
N SER A 208 -22.78 21.50 15.47
CA SER A 208 -23.53 22.66 14.99
C SER A 208 -24.56 22.17 13.97
N PRO A 209 -25.87 22.16 14.28
CA PRO A 209 -26.90 21.76 13.32
C PRO A 209 -26.83 22.66 12.08
N LEU A 210 -26.45 23.94 12.26
CA LEU A 210 -26.22 24.88 11.19
C LEU A 210 -25.12 24.44 10.20
N LEU A 211 -24.00 23.86 10.66
CA LEU A 211 -22.96 23.37 9.74
C LEU A 211 -23.49 22.18 8.93
N GLN A 212 -24.24 21.29 9.56
CA GLN A 212 -24.88 20.16 8.87
C GLN A 212 -25.92 20.65 7.86
N ASP A 213 -26.69 21.68 8.20
CA ASP A 213 -27.69 22.30 7.34
C ASP A 213 -27.04 22.98 6.12
N LEU A 214 -25.93 23.70 6.32
CA LEU A 214 -25.18 24.32 5.21
C LEU A 214 -24.53 23.29 4.28
N VAL A 215 -24.03 22.18 4.83
CA VAL A 215 -23.49 21.06 4.05
C VAL A 215 -24.61 20.35 3.27
N ASP A 216 -25.79 20.16 3.88
CA ASP A 216 -26.97 19.60 3.20
C ASP A 216 -27.45 20.51 2.06
N ILE A 217 -27.49 21.83 2.27
CA ILE A 217 -27.81 22.81 1.22
C ILE A 217 -26.81 22.71 0.07
N LEU A 218 -25.51 22.74 0.37
CA LEU A 218 -24.47 22.63 -0.65
C LEU A 218 -24.58 21.31 -1.43
N ALA A 219 -24.88 20.21 -0.73
CA ALA A 219 -25.07 18.91 -1.35
C ALA A 219 -26.33 18.88 -2.24
N GLN A 220 -27.43 19.52 -1.83
CA GLN A 220 -28.64 19.64 -2.63
C GLN A 220 -28.40 20.51 -3.88
N ASP A 221 -27.72 21.65 -3.75
CA ASP A 221 -27.41 22.56 -4.86
C ASP A 221 -26.48 21.91 -5.90
N LEU A 222 -25.51 21.11 -5.44
CA LEU A 222 -24.59 20.39 -6.32
C LEU A 222 -25.12 19.02 -6.76
N SER A 223 -26.21 18.52 -6.17
CA SER A 223 -26.74 17.20 -6.54
C SER A 223 -27.27 17.17 -7.99
N GLY A 224 -27.10 16.03 -8.64
CA GLY A 224 -27.56 15.80 -10.02
C GLY A 224 -26.50 16.04 -11.09
N HIS A 225 -26.93 16.01 -12.35
CA HIS A 225 -26.06 15.99 -13.54
C HIS A 225 -26.23 17.23 -14.43
N LYS A 226 -27.10 18.17 -14.07
CA LYS A 226 -27.40 19.37 -14.88
C LYS A 226 -26.74 20.65 -14.36
N VAL A 227 -25.99 20.57 -13.26
CA VAL A 227 -25.40 21.74 -12.61
C VAL A 227 -24.48 22.48 -13.57
N LEU A 228 -23.61 21.74 -14.27
CA LEU A 228 -22.68 22.36 -15.20
C LEU A 228 -23.36 22.89 -16.47
N ALA A 229 -24.41 22.21 -16.94
CA ALA A 229 -25.20 22.67 -18.08
C ALA A 229 -25.90 24.00 -17.78
N GLN A 230 -26.41 24.16 -16.55
CA GLN A 230 -27.00 25.41 -16.09
C GLN A 230 -25.97 26.55 -16.05
N TYR A 231 -24.78 26.34 -15.47
CA TYR A 231 -23.74 27.38 -15.49
C TYR A 231 -23.29 27.76 -16.90
N LEU A 232 -23.26 26.81 -17.82
CA LEU A 232 -22.89 27.08 -19.19
C LEU A 232 -23.98 27.87 -19.92
N SER A 233 -25.25 27.56 -19.67
CA SER A 233 -26.40 28.35 -20.14
C SER A 233 -26.36 29.78 -19.57
N ASP A 234 -26.14 29.91 -18.26
CA ASP A 234 -26.03 31.19 -17.55
C ASP A 234 -24.88 32.04 -18.12
N ALA A 235 -23.71 31.44 -18.37
CA ALA A 235 -22.57 32.13 -18.96
C ALA A 235 -22.87 32.69 -20.37
N ASN A 236 -23.63 31.94 -21.16
CA ASN A 236 -24.03 32.34 -22.50
C ASN A 236 -25.18 33.37 -22.50
N HIS A 237 -26.09 33.29 -21.52
CA HIS A 237 -27.25 34.17 -21.43
C HIS A 237 -26.93 35.51 -20.77
N PHE A 238 -26.22 35.51 -19.64
CA PHE A 238 -25.93 36.74 -18.87
C PHE A 238 -24.88 37.63 -19.53
N PHE A 239 -23.90 37.04 -20.23
CA PHE A 239 -22.77 37.79 -20.77
C PHE A 239 -22.76 37.75 -22.30
N LYS A 240 -23.06 38.90 -22.92
CA LYS A 240 -22.93 39.08 -24.39
C LYS A 240 -21.47 39.31 -24.81
N SER A 241 -20.65 39.88 -23.93
CA SER A 241 -19.21 40.12 -24.14
C SER A 241 -18.36 38.95 -23.61
N ASP A 242 -17.28 38.64 -24.31
CA ASP A 242 -16.42 37.47 -24.04
C ASP A 242 -15.57 37.62 -22.77
N ALA A 243 -15.04 38.83 -22.49
CA ALA A 243 -14.21 39.08 -21.31
C ALA A 243 -14.90 38.74 -19.97
N PRO A 244 -16.11 39.26 -19.65
CA PRO A 244 -16.79 38.91 -18.40
C PRO A 244 -17.24 37.45 -18.36
N ARG A 245 -17.57 36.86 -19.52
CA ARG A 245 -17.92 35.43 -19.64
C ARG A 245 -16.76 34.54 -19.21
N ARG A 246 -15.53 34.85 -19.67
CA ARG A 246 -14.33 34.10 -19.31
C ARG A 246 -14.02 34.20 -17.81
N VAL A 247 -14.14 35.38 -17.21
CA VAL A 247 -13.90 35.57 -15.76
C VAL A 247 -14.91 34.78 -14.94
N PHE A 248 -16.20 34.85 -15.31
CA PHE A 248 -17.25 34.04 -14.67
C PHE A 248 -16.93 32.54 -14.75
N TRP A 249 -16.55 32.06 -15.94
CA TRP A 249 -16.24 30.64 -16.12
C TRP A 249 -14.98 30.19 -15.40
N GLN A 250 -13.96 31.04 -15.30
CA GLN A 250 -12.77 30.75 -14.50
C GLN A 250 -13.11 30.53 -13.02
N GLU A 251 -14.07 31.27 -12.47
CA GLU A 251 -14.52 31.06 -11.09
C GLU A 251 -15.31 29.76 -10.95
N VAL A 252 -16.16 29.40 -11.93
CA VAL A 252 -16.84 28.09 -11.98
C VAL A 252 -15.81 26.95 -12.01
N VAL A 253 -14.81 27.05 -12.88
CA VAL A 253 -13.70 26.10 -12.97
C VAL A 253 -12.97 26.01 -11.63
N ALA A 254 -12.65 27.14 -10.99
CA ALA A 254 -11.95 27.15 -9.71
C ALA A 254 -12.77 26.53 -8.57
N LEU A 255 -14.09 26.76 -8.54
CA LEU A 255 -14.99 26.20 -7.53
C LEU A 255 -15.13 24.68 -7.68
N LEU A 256 -15.43 24.20 -8.90
CA LEU A 256 -15.77 22.79 -9.15
C LEU A 256 -14.54 21.93 -9.46
N ALA A 257 -13.72 22.33 -10.44
CA ALA A 257 -12.58 21.55 -10.91
C ALA A 257 -11.22 22.01 -10.33
N GLY A 258 -11.17 23.18 -9.69
CA GLY A 258 -10.00 23.73 -8.99
C GLY A 258 -9.92 23.33 -7.52
N SER A 259 -10.59 22.24 -7.15
CA SER A 259 -10.61 21.62 -5.83
C SER A 259 -11.13 22.47 -4.66
N LYS A 260 -11.67 23.69 -4.86
CA LYS A 260 -12.18 24.51 -3.74
C LYS A 260 -13.26 23.77 -2.95
N VAL A 261 -14.32 23.27 -3.61
CA VAL A 261 -15.38 22.48 -2.95
C VAL A 261 -14.81 21.21 -2.32
N LEU A 262 -14.09 20.40 -3.10
CA LEU A 262 -13.55 19.11 -2.65
C LEU A 262 -12.65 19.26 -1.42
N THR A 263 -11.70 20.20 -1.44
CA THR A 263 -10.77 20.44 -0.32
C THR A 263 -11.47 20.94 0.93
N THR A 264 -12.45 21.84 0.79
CA THR A 264 -13.24 22.30 1.94
C THR A 264 -13.99 21.16 2.59
N MET A 265 -14.65 20.34 1.79
CA MET A 265 -15.52 19.28 2.29
C MET A 265 -14.68 18.14 2.87
N ALA A 266 -13.57 17.77 2.23
CA ALA A 266 -12.60 16.83 2.79
C ALA A 266 -12.09 17.30 4.17
N GLN A 267 -11.72 18.58 4.31
CA GLN A 267 -11.32 19.13 5.61
C GLN A 267 -12.46 19.04 6.63
N VAL A 268 -13.68 19.42 6.25
CA VAL A 268 -14.85 19.34 7.14
C VAL A 268 -15.10 17.91 7.62
N PHE A 269 -15.09 16.91 6.73
CA PHE A 269 -15.30 15.50 7.09
C PHE A 269 -14.17 14.93 7.97
N THR A 270 -12.93 15.42 7.84
CA THR A 270 -11.86 15.02 8.79
C THR A 270 -12.05 15.62 10.18
N THR A 271 -12.63 16.81 10.26
CA THR A 271 -12.85 17.51 11.54
C THR A 271 -14.15 17.14 12.25
N VAL A 272 -15.21 16.74 11.52
CA VAL A 272 -16.55 16.48 12.05
C VAL A 272 -16.98 15.05 11.72
N GLN A 273 -16.97 14.17 12.73
CA GLN A 273 -17.21 12.72 12.56
C GLN A 273 -18.69 12.32 12.40
N ASP A 274 -19.65 13.19 12.76
CA ASP A 274 -21.10 12.87 12.84
C ASP A 274 -21.94 13.41 11.65
N LEU A 275 -21.34 13.76 10.50
CA LEU A 275 -22.11 14.23 9.34
C LEU A 275 -22.89 13.09 8.67
N ASN A 276 -24.05 13.42 8.09
CA ASN A 276 -24.93 12.43 7.46
C ASN A 276 -24.21 11.74 6.28
N GLN A 277 -24.39 10.42 6.15
CA GLN A 277 -23.67 9.60 5.19
C GLN A 277 -24.01 9.94 3.73
N ASP A 278 -25.19 10.52 3.49
CA ASP A 278 -25.68 10.87 2.16
C ASP A 278 -24.83 11.95 1.45
N TYR A 279 -24.02 12.72 2.19
CA TYR A 279 -23.24 13.86 1.65
C TYR A 279 -21.73 13.58 1.56
N ILE A 280 -21.27 12.38 1.93
CA ILE A 280 -19.84 12.03 1.98
C ILE A 280 -19.16 12.19 0.61
N TRP A 281 -19.93 12.02 -0.48
CA TRP A 281 -19.42 12.14 -1.86
C TRP A 281 -18.80 13.52 -2.16
N LEU A 282 -19.17 14.60 -1.45
CA LEU A 282 -18.58 15.92 -1.68
C LEU A 282 -17.10 16.01 -1.23
N GLY A 283 -16.69 15.15 -0.29
CA GLY A 283 -15.33 15.11 0.24
C GLY A 283 -14.53 13.89 -0.21
N ASP A 284 -15.19 12.85 -0.72
CA ASP A 284 -14.52 11.72 -1.37
C ASP A 284 -14.13 12.11 -2.80
N GLY A 285 -12.83 12.23 -3.04
CA GLY A 285 -12.32 12.65 -4.35
C GLY A 285 -12.67 11.69 -5.49
N SER A 286 -12.89 10.40 -5.21
CA SER A 286 -13.28 9.43 -6.24
C SER A 286 -14.74 9.62 -6.68
N GLU A 287 -15.67 9.72 -5.73
CA GLU A 287 -17.09 9.95 -5.99
C GLU A 287 -17.35 11.36 -6.53
N TYR A 288 -16.66 12.37 -6.00
CA TYR A 288 -16.71 13.75 -6.53
C TYR A 288 -16.28 13.82 -7.99
N SER A 289 -15.21 13.09 -8.36
CA SER A 289 -14.72 13.05 -9.74
C SER A 289 -15.68 12.34 -10.69
N LYS A 290 -16.39 11.29 -10.21
CA LYS A 290 -17.49 10.66 -10.97
C LYS A 290 -18.65 11.63 -11.19
N TRP A 291 -19.05 12.36 -10.14
CA TRP A 291 -20.09 13.40 -10.24
C TRP A 291 -19.71 14.50 -11.24
N LEU A 292 -18.47 15.00 -11.17
CA LEU A 292 -17.96 16.01 -12.09
C LEU A 292 -18.00 15.49 -13.53
N SER A 293 -17.57 14.24 -13.74
CA SER A 293 -17.62 13.61 -15.05
C SER A 293 -19.04 13.48 -15.61
N LEU A 294 -20.03 13.13 -14.78
CA LEU A 294 -21.44 13.04 -15.19
C LEU A 294 -22.02 14.40 -15.58
N ASN A 295 -21.61 15.46 -14.90
CA ASN A 295 -22.02 16.83 -15.24
C ASN A 295 -21.37 17.30 -16.54
N ILE A 296 -20.09 16.96 -16.77
CA ILE A 296 -19.40 17.25 -18.04
C ILE A 296 -20.11 16.53 -19.20
N SER A 297 -20.43 15.24 -19.06
CA SER A 297 -21.08 14.49 -20.14
C SER A 297 -22.50 14.98 -20.41
N ALA A 298 -23.30 15.23 -19.37
CA ALA A 298 -24.65 15.78 -19.54
C ALA A 298 -24.64 17.16 -20.21
N ALA A 299 -23.75 18.07 -19.78
CA ALA A 299 -23.61 19.39 -20.40
C ALA A 299 -23.16 19.30 -21.86
N ALA A 300 -22.24 18.38 -22.17
CA ALA A 300 -21.77 18.15 -23.54
C ALA A 300 -22.89 17.58 -24.43
N ILE A 301 -23.72 16.67 -23.91
CA ILE A 301 -24.86 16.10 -24.66
C ILE A 301 -25.88 17.19 -25.02
N GLU A 302 -26.21 18.08 -24.07
CA GLU A 302 -27.19 19.15 -24.27
C GLU A 302 -26.73 20.18 -25.32
N HIS A 303 -25.44 20.50 -25.36
CA HIS A 303 -24.88 21.54 -26.23
C HIS A 303 -24.32 21.02 -27.56
N SER A 304 -24.13 19.69 -27.70
CA SER A 304 -23.75 19.04 -28.96
C SER A 304 -24.89 19.11 -30.01
N ALA A 305 -26.13 19.31 -29.57
CA ALA A 305 -27.31 19.47 -30.44
C ALA A 305 -27.46 20.91 -30.98
N GLY A 306 -26.70 21.26 -32.02
CA GLY A 306 -27.13 22.25 -33.02
C GLY A 306 -27.23 23.74 -32.62
N THR A 307 -26.47 24.21 -31.63
CA THR A 307 -26.43 25.66 -31.31
C THR A 307 -25.22 26.38 -31.93
N ALA A 308 -25.41 27.63 -32.39
CA ALA A 308 -24.38 28.46 -33.02
C ALA A 308 -23.13 28.72 -32.14
N ASN A 309 -23.22 28.47 -30.83
CA ASN A 309 -22.15 28.64 -29.83
C ASN A 309 -21.51 27.30 -29.38
N GLY A 310 -21.74 26.19 -30.09
CA GLY A 310 -21.27 24.86 -29.68
C GLY A 310 -19.76 24.74 -29.50
N LEU A 311 -18.97 25.44 -30.33
CA LEU A 311 -17.50 25.39 -30.25
C LEU A 311 -16.94 26.07 -28.99
N GLU A 312 -17.45 27.27 -28.66
CA GLU A 312 -17.04 28.00 -27.45
C GLU A 312 -17.48 27.26 -26.19
N SER A 313 -18.68 26.69 -26.21
CA SER A 313 -19.20 25.85 -25.12
C SER A 313 -18.32 24.61 -24.91
N SER A 314 -17.86 23.97 -25.99
CA SER A 314 -16.94 22.83 -25.92
C SER A 314 -15.58 23.24 -25.33
N LYS A 315 -15.00 24.39 -25.74
CA LYS A 315 -13.75 24.91 -25.15
C LYS A 315 -13.90 25.18 -23.65
N MET A 316 -15.02 25.74 -23.23
CA MET A 316 -15.34 25.99 -21.81
C MET A 316 -15.42 24.69 -21.02
N LEU A 317 -16.10 23.66 -21.54
CA LEU A 317 -16.13 22.32 -20.94
C LEU A 317 -14.73 21.66 -20.91
N GLY A 318 -13.93 21.86 -21.96
CA GLY A 318 -12.53 21.43 -22.03
C GLY A 318 -11.66 21.95 -20.90
N GLN A 319 -11.85 23.21 -20.49
CA GLN A 319 -11.12 23.80 -19.35
C GLN A 319 -11.45 23.07 -18.04
N ILE A 320 -12.72 22.69 -17.85
CA ILE A 320 -13.16 21.94 -16.67
C ILE A 320 -12.62 20.51 -16.73
N LEU A 321 -12.71 19.84 -17.87
CA LEU A 321 -12.17 18.50 -18.05
C LEU A 321 -10.66 18.47 -17.75
N LYS A 322 -9.90 19.42 -18.31
CA LYS A 322 -8.47 19.57 -18.04
C LYS A 322 -8.17 19.75 -16.55
N ARG A 323 -8.90 20.64 -15.87
CA ARG A 323 -8.71 20.86 -14.43
C ARG A 323 -9.17 19.65 -13.60
N GLY A 324 -10.23 18.97 -14.00
CA GLY A 324 -10.68 17.71 -13.41
C GLY A 324 -9.62 16.62 -13.47
N LEU A 325 -8.92 16.47 -14.60
CA LEU A 325 -7.78 15.56 -14.74
C LEU A 325 -6.60 15.93 -13.80
N SER A 326 -6.52 17.17 -13.33
CA SER A 326 -5.50 17.61 -12.36
C SER A 326 -5.88 17.40 -10.88
N LEU A 327 -7.10 16.93 -10.57
CA LEU A 327 -7.57 16.69 -9.19
C LEU A 327 -6.93 15.48 -8.49
N GLY A 328 -6.18 14.64 -9.22
CA GLY A 328 -5.52 13.44 -8.68
C GLY A 328 -6.32 12.14 -8.83
N TYR A 329 -7.59 12.21 -9.22
CA TYR A 329 -8.51 11.06 -9.38
C TYR A 329 -8.87 10.79 -10.84
N ARG A 330 -7.84 10.72 -11.70
CA ARG A 330 -8.01 10.63 -13.18
C ARG A 330 -8.77 9.39 -13.61
N ASP A 331 -8.48 8.25 -13.01
CA ASP A 331 -9.11 6.97 -13.34
C ASP A 331 -10.63 7.05 -13.17
N SER A 332 -11.11 7.49 -12.00
CA SER A 332 -12.56 7.59 -11.73
C SER A 332 -13.27 8.57 -12.66
N LEU A 333 -12.64 9.70 -12.98
CA LEU A 333 -13.20 10.70 -13.90
C LEU A 333 -13.30 10.14 -15.32
N VAL A 334 -12.20 9.63 -15.87
CA VAL A 334 -12.16 9.13 -17.25
C VAL A 334 -13.05 7.92 -17.43
N SER A 335 -13.01 6.97 -16.48
CA SER A 335 -13.89 5.81 -16.48
C SER A 335 -15.35 6.21 -16.56
N GLN A 336 -15.79 7.15 -15.72
CA GLN A 336 -17.17 7.59 -15.72
C GLN A 336 -17.54 8.36 -17.00
N LEU A 337 -16.60 9.11 -17.57
CA LEU A 337 -16.80 9.91 -18.78
C LEU A 337 -17.16 9.02 -19.97
N TYR A 338 -16.31 8.04 -20.28
CA TYR A 338 -16.57 7.15 -21.42
C TYR A 338 -17.73 6.18 -21.15
N ASN A 339 -17.98 5.78 -19.89
CA ASN A 339 -19.17 5.00 -19.54
C ASN A 339 -20.46 5.76 -19.86
N SER A 340 -20.49 7.07 -19.57
CA SER A 340 -21.68 7.89 -19.81
C SER A 340 -21.90 8.29 -21.27
N LEU A 341 -20.81 8.55 -22.02
CA LEU A 341 -20.89 9.00 -23.41
C LEU A 341 -20.91 7.86 -24.42
N ILE A 342 -20.20 6.76 -24.17
CA ILE A 342 -20.03 5.66 -25.14
C ILE A 342 -20.83 4.42 -24.73
N LEU A 343 -20.65 3.92 -23.50
CA LEU A 343 -21.35 2.72 -23.02
C LEU A 343 -22.78 3.00 -22.51
N GLY A 344 -23.32 4.17 -22.81
CA GLY A 344 -24.71 4.53 -22.54
C GLY A 344 -25.70 3.90 -23.53
N LYS A 345 -26.95 4.39 -23.53
CA LYS A 345 -27.99 3.90 -24.47
C LYS A 345 -27.65 4.10 -25.95
N ARG A 346 -26.76 5.06 -26.25
CA ARG A 346 -26.26 5.38 -27.58
C ARG A 346 -24.80 5.82 -27.44
N ALA A 347 -23.94 5.36 -28.34
CA ALA A 347 -22.55 5.79 -28.39
C ALA A 347 -22.44 7.17 -29.05
N LEU A 348 -22.02 8.18 -28.27
CA LEU A 348 -21.92 9.59 -28.70
C LEU A 348 -20.45 9.97 -28.99
N TRP A 349 -19.89 9.35 -30.04
CA TRP A 349 -18.49 9.55 -30.44
C TRP A 349 -18.15 11.01 -30.78
N THR A 350 -19.00 11.68 -31.55
CA THR A 350 -18.79 13.08 -31.96
C THR A 350 -18.63 14.03 -30.78
N THR A 351 -19.43 13.83 -29.74
CA THR A 351 -19.38 14.62 -28.51
C THR A 351 -18.08 14.37 -27.75
N LEU A 352 -17.63 13.11 -27.65
CA LEU A 352 -16.35 12.78 -27.02
C LEU A 352 -15.17 13.37 -27.80
N HIS A 353 -15.15 13.24 -29.13
CA HIS A 353 -14.09 13.79 -29.99
C HIS A 353 -13.98 15.30 -29.83
N SER A 354 -15.11 16.00 -29.85
CA SER A 354 -15.16 17.45 -29.63
C SER A 354 -14.55 17.84 -28.27
N LEU A 355 -14.88 17.11 -27.19
CA LEU A 355 -14.29 17.36 -25.87
C LEU A 355 -12.78 17.08 -25.85
N LEU A 356 -12.34 15.96 -26.40
CA LEU A 356 -10.90 15.59 -26.38
C LEU A 356 -10.05 16.55 -27.22
N GLN A 357 -10.57 17.08 -28.33
CA GLN A 357 -9.85 18.06 -29.15
C GLN A 357 -9.61 19.40 -28.42
N THR A 358 -10.38 19.71 -27.38
CA THR A 358 -10.23 20.97 -26.62
C THR A 358 -9.12 20.92 -25.57
N ILE A 359 -8.63 19.73 -25.20
CA ILE A 359 -7.57 19.54 -24.19
C ILE A 359 -6.20 19.32 -24.85
N PRO A 360 -5.08 19.65 -24.17
CA PRO A 360 -3.73 19.46 -24.70
C PRO A 360 -3.39 18.01 -25.08
N ALA A 361 -2.47 17.83 -26.02
CA ALA A 361 -2.03 16.51 -26.49
C ALA A 361 -1.59 15.56 -25.36
N TYR A 362 -0.86 16.06 -24.35
CA TYR A 362 -0.46 15.27 -23.19
C TYR A 362 -1.67 14.72 -22.42
N ASP A 363 -2.70 15.54 -22.20
CA ASP A 363 -3.91 15.13 -21.47
C ASP A 363 -4.74 14.14 -22.32
N GLN A 364 -4.78 14.31 -23.64
CA GLN A 364 -5.44 13.35 -24.54
C GLN A 364 -4.80 11.96 -24.47
N LYS A 365 -3.47 11.90 -24.49
CA LYS A 365 -2.69 10.65 -24.33
C LYS A 365 -2.99 9.99 -22.99
N ALA A 366 -2.95 10.76 -21.91
CA ALA A 366 -3.25 10.25 -20.57
C ALA A 366 -4.69 9.70 -20.45
N VAL A 367 -5.67 10.37 -21.05
CA VAL A 367 -7.06 9.87 -21.11
C VAL A 367 -7.12 8.54 -21.86
N PHE A 368 -6.45 8.45 -23.02
CA PHE A 368 -6.39 7.23 -23.81
C PHE A 368 -5.78 6.05 -23.03
N ASP A 369 -4.65 6.25 -22.37
CA ASP A 369 -3.97 5.21 -21.58
C ASP A 369 -4.84 4.70 -20.42
N ILE A 370 -5.57 5.60 -19.76
CA ILE A 370 -6.51 5.24 -18.69
C ILE A 370 -7.67 4.40 -19.25
N VAL A 371 -8.22 4.78 -20.41
CA VAL A 371 -9.29 4.00 -21.05
C VAL A 371 -8.78 2.61 -21.43
N LEU A 372 -7.60 2.48 -22.02
CA LEU A 372 -7.01 1.18 -22.36
C LEU A 372 -6.83 0.29 -21.11
N ARG A 373 -6.32 0.85 -20.02
CA ARG A 373 -6.11 0.13 -18.76
C ARG A 373 -7.43 -0.31 -18.14
N ASP A 374 -8.45 0.54 -18.17
CA ASP A 374 -9.78 0.21 -17.63
C ASP A 374 -10.49 -0.86 -18.49
N LEU A 375 -10.37 -0.79 -19.82
CA LEU A 375 -10.88 -1.83 -20.72
C LEU A 375 -10.21 -3.18 -20.47
N ALA A 376 -8.86 -3.20 -20.35
CA ALA A 376 -8.13 -4.43 -20.02
C ALA A 376 -8.57 -5.00 -18.66
N ARG A 377 -8.76 -4.14 -17.66
CA ARG A 377 -9.22 -4.51 -16.32
C ARG A 377 -10.65 -5.06 -16.32
N ARG A 378 -11.57 -4.48 -17.09
CA ARG A 378 -12.99 -4.86 -17.07
C ARG A 378 -13.32 -6.08 -17.92
N TYR A 379 -12.62 -6.22 -19.05
CA TYR A 379 -13.04 -7.16 -20.10
C TYR A 379 -11.99 -8.22 -20.44
N LEU A 380 -10.72 -8.05 -20.05
CA LEU A 380 -9.61 -8.89 -20.54
C LEU A 380 -8.71 -9.46 -19.43
N GLN A 381 -9.14 -9.47 -18.17
CA GLN A 381 -8.35 -9.97 -17.02
C GLN A 381 -8.11 -11.48 -17.01
N THR A 382 -8.92 -12.27 -17.72
CA THR A 382 -8.89 -13.73 -17.68
C THR A 382 -7.73 -14.36 -18.47
N GLN A 383 -6.85 -13.56 -19.05
CA GLN A 383 -5.77 -14.04 -19.93
C GLN A 383 -4.41 -13.95 -19.24
N SER A 384 -4.16 -14.83 -18.28
CA SER A 384 -2.84 -14.97 -17.62
C SER A 384 -2.05 -16.19 -18.06
N HIS A 385 -2.56 -17.02 -18.98
CA HIS A 385 -1.80 -18.09 -19.61
C HIS A 385 -1.98 -18.07 -21.12
N VAL A 386 -0.90 -18.40 -21.82
CA VAL A 386 -0.80 -18.58 -23.27
C VAL A 386 -1.54 -19.86 -23.69
N SER A 387 -2.77 -20.05 -23.22
CA SER A 387 -3.71 -21.05 -23.70
C SER A 387 -4.63 -20.34 -24.70
N VAL A 388 -4.22 -20.37 -25.97
CA VAL A 388 -5.06 -19.95 -27.11
C VAL A 388 -6.13 -21.03 -27.34
N GLU A 389 -7.01 -21.20 -26.36
CA GLU A 389 -8.26 -21.92 -26.59
C GLU A 389 -9.26 -20.91 -27.14
N ASP A 390 -9.70 -21.16 -28.36
CA ASP A 390 -10.62 -20.35 -29.14
C ASP A 390 -12.03 -20.36 -28.54
N ASP A 391 -12.19 -19.70 -27.41
CA ASP A 391 -13.52 -19.38 -26.92
C ASP A 391 -14.08 -18.21 -27.74
N ASP A 392 -15.11 -18.48 -28.54
CA ASP A 392 -15.78 -17.49 -29.40
C ASP A 392 -16.25 -16.25 -28.60
N ALA A 393 -16.55 -16.43 -27.32
CA ALA A 393 -16.91 -15.32 -26.42
C ALA A 393 -15.73 -14.37 -26.17
N GLN A 394 -14.51 -14.89 -26.03
CA GLN A 394 -13.31 -14.08 -25.86
C GLN A 394 -12.96 -13.33 -27.14
N ARG A 395 -13.09 -13.98 -28.30
CA ARG A 395 -12.90 -13.32 -29.60
C ARG A 395 -13.85 -12.15 -29.76
N LYS A 396 -15.15 -12.31 -29.49
CA LYS A 396 -16.13 -11.20 -29.53
C LYS A 396 -15.76 -10.07 -28.58
N THR A 397 -15.31 -10.39 -27.37
CA THR A 397 -14.87 -9.37 -26.40
C THR A 397 -13.66 -8.58 -26.92
N ILE A 398 -12.66 -9.25 -27.51
CA ILE A 398 -11.50 -8.60 -28.13
C ILE A 398 -11.94 -7.71 -29.31
N GLN A 399 -12.86 -8.19 -30.15
CA GLN A 399 -13.41 -7.43 -31.27
C GLN A 399 -14.17 -6.17 -30.82
N GLY A 400 -14.94 -6.26 -29.73
CA GLY A 400 -15.62 -5.12 -29.10
C GLY A 400 -14.64 -4.11 -28.49
N VAL A 401 -13.58 -4.57 -27.83
CA VAL A 401 -12.49 -3.69 -27.35
C VAL A 401 -11.78 -3.04 -28.55
N ALA A 402 -11.56 -3.77 -29.64
CA ALA A 402 -10.98 -3.22 -30.86
C ALA A 402 -11.87 -2.13 -31.47
N ALA A 403 -13.20 -2.28 -31.42
CA ALA A 403 -14.16 -1.26 -31.87
C ALA A 403 -14.09 0.02 -31.02
N MET A 404 -13.96 -0.13 -29.70
CA MET A 404 -13.76 0.99 -28.78
C MET A 404 -12.46 1.74 -29.09
N VAL A 405 -11.36 1.01 -29.31
CA VAL A 405 -10.06 1.59 -29.69
C VAL A 405 -10.17 2.31 -31.05
N ARG A 406 -10.85 1.72 -32.04
CA ARG A 406 -11.09 2.35 -33.35
C ARG A 406 -11.77 3.70 -33.20
N GLY A 407 -12.87 3.73 -32.45
CA GLY A 407 -13.64 4.96 -32.24
C GLY A 407 -12.84 6.05 -31.53
N LEU A 408 -11.92 5.71 -30.62
CA LEU A 408 -11.06 6.70 -29.95
C LEU A 408 -9.99 7.29 -30.88
N ILE A 409 -9.48 6.51 -31.83
CA ILE A 409 -8.47 6.95 -32.80
C ILE A 409 -9.12 7.77 -33.92
N GLU A 410 -10.35 7.45 -34.29
CA GLU A 410 -11.07 8.12 -35.37
C GLU A 410 -11.09 9.63 -35.13
N SER A 411 -10.71 10.41 -36.14
CA SER A 411 -10.61 11.88 -36.11
C SER A 411 -9.53 12.51 -35.20
N ASN A 412 -8.60 11.72 -34.63
CA ASN A 412 -7.52 12.24 -33.78
C ASN A 412 -6.12 11.66 -34.13
N SER A 413 -5.31 12.46 -34.82
CA SER A 413 -3.93 12.09 -35.19
C SER A 413 -2.97 12.00 -33.99
N VAL A 414 -3.23 12.72 -32.91
CA VAL A 414 -2.40 12.68 -31.69
C VAL A 414 -2.50 11.31 -31.03
N ILE A 415 -3.74 10.80 -30.88
CA ILE A 415 -4.01 9.48 -30.30
C ILE A 415 -3.51 8.39 -31.25
N GLN A 416 -3.69 8.56 -32.56
CA GLN A 416 -3.18 7.60 -33.55
C GLN A 416 -1.65 7.43 -33.46
N ASN A 417 -0.91 8.52 -33.39
CA ASN A 417 0.55 8.47 -33.24
C ASN A 417 0.94 7.89 -31.87
N HIS A 418 0.24 8.26 -30.80
CA HIS A 418 0.47 7.72 -29.47
C HIS A 418 0.24 6.21 -29.39
N LEU A 419 -0.72 5.66 -30.15
CA LEU A 419 -0.96 4.22 -30.23
C LEU A 419 0.20 3.47 -30.91
N LEU A 420 0.84 4.08 -31.92
CA LEU A 420 2.07 3.54 -32.51
C LEU A 420 3.24 3.62 -31.52
N ASP A 421 3.38 4.74 -30.82
CA ASP A 421 4.39 4.89 -29.77
C ASP A 421 4.17 3.85 -28.66
N TRP A 422 2.92 3.63 -28.22
CA TRP A 422 2.57 2.67 -27.17
C TRP A 422 2.95 1.23 -27.53
N LEU A 423 2.74 0.79 -28.77
CA LEU A 423 3.17 -0.53 -29.25
C LEU A 423 4.69 -0.67 -29.37
N THR A 424 5.42 0.45 -29.50
CA THR A 424 6.88 0.50 -29.70
C THR A 424 7.62 1.04 -28.47
N ALA A 425 6.92 1.27 -27.36
CA ALA A 425 7.47 1.92 -26.18
C ALA A 425 8.31 0.96 -25.33
N SER A 426 9.41 1.50 -24.80
CA SER A 426 10.36 0.83 -23.91
C SER A 426 10.16 1.14 -22.42
N ASN A 427 9.31 2.12 -22.12
CA ASN A 427 9.10 2.70 -20.79
C ASN A 427 8.30 1.80 -19.82
N GLY A 428 7.94 0.60 -20.25
CA GLY A 428 7.21 -0.38 -19.45
C GLY A 428 5.72 -0.08 -19.25
N GLU A 429 5.13 0.89 -19.96
CA GLU A 429 3.70 1.20 -19.88
C GLU A 429 2.81 0.05 -20.37
N SER A 430 3.36 -0.82 -21.22
CA SER A 430 2.72 -2.05 -21.73
C SER A 430 2.86 -3.27 -20.80
N ILE A 431 3.68 -3.18 -19.74
CA ILE A 431 3.93 -4.28 -18.79
C ILE A 431 2.70 -4.48 -17.91
N GLY A 432 2.20 -5.71 -17.83
CA GLY A 432 1.02 -6.06 -17.03
C GLY A 432 -0.33 -5.84 -17.72
N LEU A 433 -0.35 -5.42 -18.99
CA LEU A 433 -1.56 -5.41 -19.82
C LEU A 433 -1.70 -6.76 -20.55
N SER A 434 -2.94 -7.21 -20.78
CA SER A 434 -3.21 -8.55 -21.31
C SER A 434 -2.92 -8.69 -22.81
N LEU A 435 -2.66 -9.93 -23.26
CA LEU A 435 -2.48 -10.26 -24.68
C LEU A 435 -3.68 -9.84 -25.53
N GLY A 436 -4.90 -10.00 -25.03
CA GLY A 436 -6.13 -9.59 -25.69
C GLY A 436 -6.18 -8.09 -25.99
N LEU A 437 -5.59 -7.23 -25.15
CA LEU A 437 -5.54 -5.79 -25.43
C LEU A 437 -4.62 -5.51 -26.61
N ARG A 438 -3.44 -6.15 -26.67
CA ARG A 438 -2.50 -5.97 -27.79
C ARG A 438 -3.09 -6.47 -29.09
N ARG A 439 -3.79 -7.61 -29.06
CA ARG A 439 -4.58 -8.14 -30.18
C ARG A 439 -5.61 -7.11 -30.68
N ALA A 440 -6.40 -6.53 -29.77
CA ALA A 440 -7.39 -5.50 -30.12
C ALA A 440 -6.77 -4.22 -30.69
N VAL A 441 -5.62 -3.78 -30.15
CA VAL A 441 -4.90 -2.59 -30.63
C VAL A 441 -4.30 -2.84 -32.01
N ILE A 442 -3.64 -3.99 -32.24
CA ILE A 442 -3.04 -4.33 -33.54
C ILE A 442 -4.11 -4.54 -34.61
N ALA A 443 -5.29 -5.09 -34.27
CA ALA A 443 -6.41 -5.23 -35.21
C ALA A 443 -6.85 -3.89 -35.84
N ASN A 444 -6.62 -2.75 -35.15
CA ASN A 444 -6.90 -1.41 -35.68
C ASN A 444 -5.88 -0.91 -36.70
N ILE A 445 -4.67 -1.48 -36.70
CA ILE A 445 -3.56 -1.14 -37.60
C ILE A 445 -3.41 -2.20 -38.69
N ALA A 446 -4.05 -3.36 -38.54
CA ALA A 446 -3.92 -4.53 -39.39
C ALA A 446 -4.19 -4.32 -40.88
N GLN A 447 -4.80 -3.20 -41.29
CA GLN A 447 -5.05 -2.84 -42.70
C GLN A 447 -3.99 -1.90 -43.29
N ASP A 448 -3.17 -1.26 -42.45
CA ASP A 448 -2.19 -0.25 -42.85
C ASP A 448 -0.79 -0.86 -42.91
N LYS A 449 -0.35 -1.19 -44.12
CA LYS A 449 0.94 -1.83 -44.40
C LYS A 449 2.10 -0.99 -43.87
N ASP A 450 2.09 0.33 -44.07
CA ASP A 450 3.24 1.19 -43.76
C ASP A 450 3.42 1.32 -42.25
N LYS A 451 2.31 1.39 -41.49
CA LYS A 451 2.35 1.39 -40.02
C LYS A 451 2.83 0.07 -39.44
N LEU A 452 2.40 -1.07 -39.99
CA LEU A 452 2.89 -2.39 -39.56
C LEU A 452 4.39 -2.55 -39.79
N HIS A 453 4.90 -2.10 -40.94
CA HIS A 453 6.33 -2.04 -41.22
C HIS A 453 7.09 -1.20 -40.19
N LEU A 454 6.62 0.02 -39.91
CA LEU A 454 7.24 0.91 -38.94
C LEU A 454 7.29 0.30 -37.53
N ILE A 455 6.22 -0.37 -37.10
CA ILE A 455 6.17 -1.06 -35.80
C ILE A 455 7.19 -2.20 -35.78
N LEU A 456 7.26 -3.01 -36.85
CA LEU A 456 8.18 -4.13 -36.94
C LEU A 456 9.64 -3.67 -36.93
N ASP A 457 10.00 -2.68 -37.73
CA ASP A 457 11.37 -2.16 -37.77
C ASP A 457 11.81 -1.67 -36.39
N LYS A 458 10.99 -0.84 -35.73
CA LYS A 458 11.29 -0.33 -34.38
C LYS A 458 11.36 -1.44 -33.33
N THR A 459 10.40 -2.38 -33.34
CA THR A 459 10.36 -3.45 -32.33
C THR A 459 11.48 -4.47 -32.54
N LEU A 460 11.84 -4.80 -33.78
CA LEU A 460 12.98 -5.69 -34.09
C LEU A 460 14.32 -5.07 -33.69
N GLU A 461 14.52 -3.78 -33.95
CA GLU A 461 15.71 -3.05 -33.53
C GLU A 461 15.85 -3.06 -32.00
N GLN A 462 14.78 -2.69 -31.28
CA GLN A 462 14.77 -2.70 -29.82
C GLN A 462 14.93 -4.10 -29.23
N PHE A 463 14.29 -5.10 -29.83
CA PHE A 463 14.35 -6.48 -29.38
C PHE A 463 15.73 -7.11 -29.62
N GLY A 464 16.49 -6.62 -30.61
CA GLY A 464 17.84 -7.04 -30.93
C GLY A 464 18.97 -6.27 -30.22
N ASP A 465 18.67 -5.20 -29.48
CA ASP A 465 19.68 -4.40 -28.78
C ASP A 465 20.26 -5.15 -27.58
N LYS A 466 21.60 -5.29 -27.54
CA LYS A 466 22.32 -6.02 -26.49
C LYS A 466 22.11 -5.43 -25.10
N LEU A 467 22.09 -4.10 -24.99
CA LEU A 467 21.89 -3.43 -23.69
C LEU A 467 20.50 -3.75 -23.15
N ARG A 468 19.50 -3.75 -24.03
CA ARG A 468 18.10 -4.00 -23.66
C ARG A 468 17.82 -5.46 -23.33
N ILE A 469 18.46 -6.39 -24.04
CA ILE A 469 18.39 -7.82 -23.71
C ILE A 469 18.89 -8.08 -22.27
N GLN A 470 19.90 -7.33 -21.81
CA GLN A 470 20.49 -7.46 -20.48
C GLN A 470 19.70 -6.73 -19.38
N HIS A 471 19.08 -5.58 -19.69
CA HIS A 471 18.50 -4.70 -18.68
C HIS A 471 16.97 -4.62 -18.68
N ASP A 472 16.29 -4.87 -19.80
CA ASP A 472 14.82 -4.86 -19.85
C ASP A 472 14.27 -6.08 -19.11
N SER A 473 13.19 -5.89 -18.33
CA SER A 473 12.55 -7.01 -17.61
C SER A 473 12.06 -8.09 -18.58
N MET A 474 12.07 -9.35 -18.14
CA MET A 474 11.65 -10.47 -18.99
C MET A 474 10.22 -10.29 -19.53
N LEU A 475 9.31 -9.76 -18.71
CA LEU A 475 7.95 -9.42 -19.11
C LEU A 475 7.90 -8.40 -20.26
N GLN A 476 8.77 -7.38 -20.26
CA GLN A 476 8.83 -6.41 -21.36
C GLN A 476 9.36 -7.05 -22.65
N GLN A 477 10.33 -7.96 -22.53
CA GLN A 477 10.85 -8.71 -23.68
C GLN A 477 9.79 -9.64 -24.26
N GLU A 478 8.99 -10.30 -23.41
CA GLU A 478 7.84 -11.11 -23.83
C GLU A 478 6.76 -10.27 -24.52
N VAL A 479 6.39 -9.11 -23.98
CA VAL A 479 5.46 -8.16 -24.62
C VAL A 479 5.94 -7.78 -26.01
N THR A 480 7.23 -7.45 -26.14
CA THR A 480 7.83 -7.05 -27.42
C THR A 480 7.80 -8.22 -28.42
N ALA A 481 8.12 -9.43 -27.97
CA ALA A 481 8.03 -10.64 -28.80
C ALA A 481 6.59 -10.92 -29.27
N GLN A 482 5.59 -10.74 -28.41
CA GLN A 482 4.17 -10.90 -28.78
C GLN A 482 3.75 -9.87 -29.84
N THR A 483 4.17 -8.60 -29.69
CA THR A 483 3.91 -7.54 -30.68
C THR A 483 4.55 -7.87 -32.02
N ILE A 484 5.79 -8.36 -32.05
CA ILE A 484 6.48 -8.79 -33.28
C ILE A 484 5.70 -9.92 -33.96
N LEU A 485 5.38 -11.00 -33.25
CA LEU A 485 4.68 -12.16 -33.82
C LEU A 485 3.31 -11.80 -34.38
N LEU A 486 2.53 -10.99 -33.65
CA LEU A 486 1.23 -10.50 -34.12
C LEU A 486 1.40 -9.62 -35.37
N ALA A 487 2.32 -8.65 -35.36
CA ALA A 487 2.51 -7.74 -36.48
C ALA A 487 3.03 -8.45 -37.74
N ILE A 488 3.93 -9.44 -37.61
CA ILE A 488 4.39 -10.28 -38.73
C ILE A 488 3.22 -11.06 -39.32
N GLY A 489 2.36 -11.67 -38.50
CA GLY A 489 1.21 -12.42 -38.99
C GLY A 489 0.25 -11.58 -39.83
N TYR A 490 -0.06 -10.35 -39.41
CA TYR A 490 -0.89 -9.44 -40.21
C TYR A 490 -0.17 -8.95 -41.47
N LEU A 491 1.13 -8.65 -41.38
CA LEU A 491 1.91 -8.19 -42.53
C LEU A 491 2.05 -9.28 -43.59
N ASP A 492 2.25 -10.54 -43.21
CA ASP A 492 2.34 -11.68 -44.12
C ASP A 492 1.06 -11.84 -44.97
N ARG A 493 -0.10 -11.70 -44.33
CA ARG A 493 -1.41 -11.75 -44.99
C ARG A 493 -1.64 -10.59 -45.96
N LEU A 494 -1.11 -9.40 -45.67
CA LEU A 494 -1.23 -8.23 -46.55
C LEU A 494 -0.18 -8.22 -47.67
N ASN A 495 1.05 -8.59 -47.36
CA ASN A 495 2.19 -8.49 -48.27
C ASN A 495 3.30 -9.50 -47.87
N PRO A 496 3.23 -10.75 -48.36
CA PRO A 496 4.21 -11.79 -47.99
C PRO A 496 5.64 -11.44 -48.46
N GLU A 497 5.78 -10.72 -49.58
CA GLU A 497 7.08 -10.23 -50.07
C GLU A 497 7.77 -9.29 -49.07
N SER A 498 7.00 -8.59 -48.25
CA SER A 498 7.55 -7.72 -47.21
C SER A 498 8.16 -8.51 -46.06
N VAL A 499 7.50 -9.58 -45.61
CA VAL A 499 8.02 -10.45 -44.54
C VAL A 499 9.29 -11.16 -45.00
N LYS A 500 9.35 -11.57 -46.27
CA LYS A 500 10.57 -12.13 -46.88
C LYS A 500 11.75 -11.15 -46.94
N ARG A 501 11.49 -9.86 -47.12
CA ARG A 501 12.53 -8.82 -47.04
C ARG A 501 12.98 -8.60 -45.59
N ILE A 502 12.05 -8.64 -44.63
CA ILE A 502 12.37 -8.51 -43.21
C ILE A 502 13.20 -9.71 -42.73
N SER A 503 12.87 -10.94 -43.12
CA SER A 503 13.64 -12.13 -42.71
C SER A 503 15.07 -12.14 -43.25
N SER A 504 15.32 -11.47 -44.39
CA SER A 504 16.65 -11.28 -44.97
C SER A 504 17.32 -9.95 -44.59
N SER A 505 16.68 -9.15 -43.73
CA SER A 505 17.23 -7.87 -43.28
C SER A 505 18.36 -8.05 -42.27
N GLY A 506 19.33 -7.13 -42.28
CA GLY A 506 20.42 -7.13 -41.30
C GLY A 506 19.90 -6.99 -39.86
N THR A 507 18.86 -6.18 -39.64
CA THR A 507 18.25 -5.97 -38.31
C THR A 507 17.69 -7.28 -37.75
N PHE A 508 16.96 -8.06 -38.55
CA PHE A 508 16.44 -9.36 -38.13
C PHE A 508 17.55 -10.37 -37.83
N LEU A 509 18.55 -10.50 -38.72
CA LEU A 509 19.67 -11.44 -38.52
C LEU A 509 20.53 -11.08 -37.30
N HIS A 510 20.77 -9.78 -37.06
CA HIS A 510 21.44 -9.30 -35.87
C HIS A 510 20.62 -9.55 -34.60
N MET A 511 19.31 -9.31 -34.64
CA MET A 511 18.40 -9.60 -33.53
C MET A 511 18.48 -11.08 -33.13
N VAL A 512 18.35 -12.00 -34.09
CA VAL A 512 18.45 -13.44 -33.82
C VAL A 512 19.83 -13.79 -33.26
N SER A 513 20.90 -13.30 -33.86
CA SER A 513 22.27 -13.58 -33.39
C SER A 513 22.52 -13.06 -31.97
N HIS A 514 22.10 -11.83 -31.66
CA HIS A 514 22.23 -11.24 -30.33
C HIS A 514 21.41 -12.00 -29.29
N ARG A 515 20.17 -12.38 -29.63
CA ARG A 515 19.28 -13.17 -28.78
C ARG A 515 19.83 -14.55 -28.50
N LEU A 516 20.37 -15.25 -29.49
CA LEU A 516 21.00 -16.57 -29.32
C LEU A 516 22.29 -16.48 -28.49
N SER A 517 23.02 -15.36 -28.58
CA SER A 517 24.22 -15.10 -27.77
C SER A 517 23.91 -14.62 -26.34
N ALA A 518 22.64 -14.40 -25.99
CA ALA A 518 22.25 -13.93 -24.67
C ALA A 518 22.51 -15.00 -23.60
N SER A 519 22.95 -14.57 -22.41
CA SER A 519 23.17 -15.47 -21.27
C SER A 519 21.87 -16.04 -20.69
N LEU A 520 20.76 -15.32 -20.84
CA LEU A 520 19.45 -15.69 -20.30
C LEU A 520 18.76 -16.75 -21.20
N PRO A 521 18.43 -17.95 -20.67
CA PRO A 521 17.75 -19.00 -21.44
C PRO A 521 16.42 -18.54 -22.04
N ARG A 522 15.60 -17.83 -21.27
CA ARG A 522 14.30 -17.32 -21.73
C ARG A 522 14.43 -16.29 -22.85
N ALA A 523 15.46 -15.43 -22.81
CA ALA A 523 15.74 -14.47 -23.87
C ALA A 523 16.20 -15.17 -25.17
N ARG A 524 16.99 -16.25 -25.06
CA ARG A 524 17.36 -17.12 -26.18
C ARG A 524 16.13 -17.81 -26.76
N PHE A 525 15.27 -18.37 -25.91
CA PHE A 525 14.02 -19.03 -26.28
C PHE A 525 13.12 -18.13 -27.13
N LEU A 526 12.84 -16.90 -26.69
CA LEU A 526 12.03 -15.96 -27.48
C LEU A 526 12.65 -15.65 -28.85
N GLY A 527 13.98 -15.52 -28.92
CA GLY A 527 14.69 -15.33 -30.19
C GLY A 527 14.56 -16.53 -31.13
N MET A 528 14.67 -17.75 -30.59
CA MET A 528 14.48 -19.00 -31.34
C MET A 528 13.04 -19.14 -31.84
N VAL A 529 12.05 -18.82 -31.01
CA VAL A 529 10.63 -18.85 -31.40
C VAL A 529 10.36 -17.87 -32.54
N ILE A 530 10.84 -16.62 -32.47
CA ILE A 530 10.65 -15.66 -33.57
C ILE A 530 11.39 -16.12 -34.84
N ALA A 531 12.61 -16.63 -34.72
CA ALA A 531 13.38 -17.11 -35.88
C ALA A 531 12.71 -18.30 -36.58
N THR A 532 12.27 -19.30 -35.82
CA THR A 532 11.58 -20.49 -36.36
C THR A 532 10.23 -20.14 -36.97
N THR A 533 9.44 -19.28 -36.32
CA THR A 533 8.12 -18.86 -36.84
C THR A 533 8.23 -18.05 -38.12
N VAL A 534 9.20 -17.12 -38.22
CA VAL A 534 9.42 -16.37 -39.46
C VAL A 534 9.93 -17.27 -40.59
N SER A 535 10.83 -18.21 -40.30
CA SER A 535 11.29 -19.19 -41.28
C SER A 535 10.15 -20.11 -41.76
N GLN A 536 9.22 -20.51 -40.87
CA GLN A 536 8.01 -21.26 -41.24
C GLN A 536 7.10 -20.53 -42.23
N LEU A 537 7.06 -19.18 -42.19
CA LEU A 537 6.24 -18.38 -43.10
C LEU A 537 6.92 -18.17 -44.46
N VAL A 538 8.24 -17.98 -44.48
CA VAL A 538 8.97 -17.54 -45.68
C VAL A 538 9.63 -18.69 -46.45
N ASP A 539 10.16 -19.69 -45.73
CA ASP A 539 10.94 -20.77 -46.31
C ASP A 539 10.06 -21.95 -46.75
N LYS A 540 10.57 -22.73 -47.71
CA LYS A 540 9.92 -23.99 -48.12
C LYS A 540 9.93 -24.98 -46.94
N PRO A 541 8.95 -25.90 -46.84
CA PRO A 541 8.86 -26.85 -45.72
C PRO A 541 10.13 -27.69 -45.51
N GLU A 542 10.91 -27.94 -46.57
CA GLU A 542 12.19 -28.66 -46.52
C GLU A 542 13.38 -27.81 -46.02
N LYS A 543 13.22 -26.49 -45.92
CA LYS A 543 14.26 -25.51 -45.55
C LYS A 543 13.90 -24.69 -44.31
N VAL A 544 12.84 -25.03 -43.61
CA VAL A 544 12.44 -24.35 -42.37
C VAL A 544 13.53 -24.52 -41.32
N MET A 545 13.92 -23.42 -40.69
CA MET A 545 14.89 -23.40 -39.61
C MET A 545 14.37 -24.20 -38.41
N ASN A 546 15.13 -25.19 -37.95
CA ASN A 546 14.84 -25.97 -36.76
C ASN A 546 16.09 -26.05 -35.88
N PHE A 547 15.97 -25.69 -34.61
CA PHE A 547 17.06 -25.74 -33.63
C PHE A 547 17.23 -27.13 -32.99
N GLY A 548 16.27 -28.04 -33.15
CA GLY A 548 16.35 -29.43 -32.65
C GLY A 548 16.40 -29.54 -31.14
N LEU A 549 15.81 -28.58 -30.42
CA LEU A 549 15.74 -28.53 -28.96
C LEU A 549 14.35 -28.98 -28.49
N GLU A 550 14.30 -29.76 -27.40
CA GLU A 550 13.03 -30.27 -26.82
C GLU A 550 12.06 -29.13 -26.47
N GLU A 551 12.59 -28.00 -25.94
CA GLU A 551 11.85 -26.77 -25.62
C GLU A 551 11.06 -26.20 -26.83
N MET A 552 11.54 -26.42 -28.06
CA MET A 552 10.87 -25.92 -29.27
C MET A 552 9.70 -26.80 -29.72
N ASP A 553 9.66 -28.06 -29.28
CA ASP A 553 8.60 -29.02 -29.59
C ASP A 553 7.47 -29.00 -28.54
N GLU A 554 7.69 -28.32 -27.41
CA GLU A 554 6.72 -28.13 -26.34
C GLU A 554 5.49 -27.32 -26.76
N GLU A 555 4.40 -27.46 -25.98
CA GLU A 555 3.14 -26.73 -26.22
C GLU A 555 3.32 -25.22 -26.11
N GLU A 556 4.28 -24.75 -25.32
CA GLU A 556 4.53 -23.33 -25.14
C GLU A 556 5.01 -22.68 -26.46
N ALA A 557 6.07 -23.20 -27.07
CA ALA A 557 6.61 -22.69 -28.33
C ALA A 557 5.57 -22.72 -29.47
N LYS A 558 4.75 -23.78 -29.51
CA LYS A 558 3.60 -23.90 -30.42
C LYS A 558 2.54 -22.84 -30.15
N SER A 559 2.31 -22.46 -28.89
CA SER A 559 1.33 -21.44 -28.56
C SER A 559 1.83 -20.03 -28.91
N TRP A 560 3.13 -19.76 -28.74
CA TRP A 560 3.75 -18.56 -29.27
C TRP A 560 3.69 -18.47 -30.81
N SER A 561 3.95 -19.57 -31.52
CA SER A 561 3.84 -19.59 -32.98
C SER A 561 2.42 -19.37 -33.50
N ARG A 562 1.39 -19.84 -32.76
CA ARG A 562 -0.02 -19.57 -33.07
C ARG A 562 -0.36 -18.09 -33.10
N LEU A 563 0.38 -17.20 -32.42
CA LEU A 563 0.12 -15.76 -32.45
C LEU A 563 0.15 -15.18 -33.87
N VAL A 564 0.98 -15.73 -34.75
CA VAL A 564 1.06 -15.31 -36.16
C VAL A 564 -0.23 -15.62 -36.92
N ILE A 565 -0.91 -16.71 -36.56
CA ILE A 565 -2.12 -17.21 -37.23
C ILE A 565 -3.36 -16.39 -36.83
N ILE A 566 -3.34 -15.73 -35.66
CA ILE A 566 -4.45 -14.94 -35.13
C ILE A 566 -4.88 -13.86 -36.13
N ASN A 567 -6.17 -13.81 -36.44
CA ASN A 567 -6.79 -12.83 -37.33
C ASN A 567 -8.04 -12.22 -36.67
N ASP A 568 -7.82 -11.21 -35.84
CA ASP A 568 -8.85 -10.42 -35.20
C ASP A 568 -9.34 -9.31 -36.12
N VAL A 569 -10.65 -9.06 -36.10
CA VAL A 569 -11.32 -8.02 -36.89
C VAL A 569 -11.90 -6.98 -35.94
N VAL A 570 -12.04 -5.74 -36.38
CA VAL A 570 -12.76 -4.74 -35.58
C VAL A 570 -14.26 -5.05 -35.60
N GLY A 571 -14.82 -5.39 -34.43
CA GLY A 571 -16.24 -5.74 -34.26
C GLY A 571 -17.14 -4.54 -33.99
N ASN A 572 -18.24 -4.77 -33.26
CA ASN A 572 -19.17 -3.73 -32.83
C ASN A 572 -19.07 -3.52 -31.31
N LEU A 573 -19.52 -2.35 -30.83
CA LEU A 573 -19.54 -2.06 -29.39
C LEU A 573 -20.50 -2.97 -28.61
N ASP A 574 -21.54 -3.48 -29.27
CA ASP A 574 -22.53 -4.40 -28.67
C ASP A 574 -21.93 -5.78 -28.34
N ASP A 575 -20.74 -6.10 -28.86
CA ASP A 575 -19.99 -7.32 -28.56
C ASP A 575 -19.30 -7.25 -27.18
N LEU A 576 -19.24 -6.06 -26.56
CA LEU A 576 -18.79 -5.94 -25.19
C LEU A 576 -19.87 -6.49 -24.24
N PRO A 577 -19.53 -7.40 -23.32
CA PRO A 577 -20.52 -7.89 -22.38
C PRO A 577 -21.07 -6.70 -21.59
N SER A 578 -22.40 -6.57 -21.59
CA SER A 578 -23.08 -5.52 -20.81
C SER A 578 -22.56 -5.61 -19.39
N ALA A 579 -21.84 -4.57 -18.93
CA ALA A 579 -21.43 -4.45 -17.55
C ALA A 579 -22.69 -4.21 -16.71
N CYS A 580 -23.46 -5.27 -16.49
CA CYS A 580 -24.58 -5.27 -15.56
C CYS A 580 -23.97 -5.17 -14.17
N THR A 581 -24.08 -3.97 -13.61
CA THR A 581 -24.44 -3.70 -12.22
C THR A 581 -24.38 -4.93 -11.34
N VAL A 582 -23.53 -4.90 -10.30
CA VAL A 582 -23.71 -5.74 -9.11
C VAL A 582 -25.16 -5.55 -8.66
N THR A 583 -26.04 -6.46 -9.07
CA THR A 583 -27.39 -6.53 -8.57
C THR A 583 -27.24 -6.89 -7.11
N THR A 584 -27.48 -5.92 -6.25
CA THR A 584 -27.83 -6.13 -4.85
C THR A 584 -29.10 -6.97 -4.83
N SER A 585 -28.94 -8.29 -4.96
CA SER A 585 -29.95 -9.23 -4.52
C SER A 585 -30.10 -9.03 -3.03
N LYS A 586 -31.23 -8.45 -2.65
CA LYS A 586 -31.69 -8.31 -1.27
C LYS A 586 -31.78 -9.70 -0.65
N ARG A 587 -30.70 -10.17 0.00
CA ARG A 587 -30.84 -11.12 1.11
C ARG A 587 -31.23 -10.31 2.34
N THR A 588 -32.53 -10.34 2.62
CA THR A 588 -33.12 -9.93 3.89
C THR A 588 -32.39 -10.65 5.02
N LEU A 589 -31.52 -9.93 5.73
CA LEU A 589 -31.03 -10.35 7.04
C LEU A 589 -31.85 -9.61 8.09
N GLN A 590 -32.51 -10.42 8.90
CA GLN A 590 -33.34 -10.01 10.01
C GLN A 590 -32.53 -9.19 11.02
N ARG A 591 -33.20 -8.15 11.52
CA ARG A 591 -32.76 -7.21 12.54
C ARG A 591 -32.49 -7.97 13.86
N ALA A 592 -31.22 -8.12 14.24
CA ALA A 592 -30.83 -8.45 15.61
C ALA A 592 -30.54 -7.15 16.37
N SER A 593 -31.15 -7.03 17.55
CA SER A 593 -31.09 -5.90 18.46
C SER A 593 -29.69 -5.71 19.09
N ASN A 594 -29.19 -4.47 19.08
CA ASN A 594 -27.99 -4.07 19.81
C ASN A 594 -28.18 -4.16 21.34
N PRO A 595 -27.23 -4.70 22.11
CA PRO A 595 -27.09 -4.41 23.54
C PRO A 595 -26.34 -3.08 23.78
N PRO A 596 -26.49 -2.44 24.96
CA PRO A 596 -26.08 -1.05 25.18
C PRO A 596 -24.57 -0.87 25.40
N LEU A 597 -24.01 0.21 24.84
CA LEU A 597 -22.63 0.65 25.03
C LEU A 597 -22.36 1.07 26.49
N LYS A 598 -21.34 0.44 27.11
CA LYS A 598 -20.70 0.94 28.32
C LYS A 598 -19.70 2.06 27.97
N LYS A 599 -19.91 3.22 28.58
CA LYS A 599 -19.02 4.40 28.56
C LYS A 599 -17.63 4.06 29.12
N ARG A 600 -16.55 4.44 28.42
CA ARG A 600 -15.19 4.50 28.98
C ARG A 600 -14.74 5.97 29.08
N PRO A 601 -13.92 6.33 30.08
CA PRO A 601 -13.77 7.69 30.57
C PRO A 601 -12.76 8.51 29.76
N THR A 602 -12.97 9.82 29.82
CA THR A 602 -12.20 10.90 29.23
C THR A 602 -10.78 11.00 29.81
N ARG A 603 -9.77 11.11 28.92
CA ARG A 603 -8.42 11.57 29.28
C ARG A 603 -8.23 13.00 28.75
N LYS A 604 -7.77 13.88 29.64
CA LYS A 604 -7.56 15.32 29.43
C LYS A 604 -6.50 15.59 28.35
N PRO A 605 -6.64 16.66 27.54
CA PRO A 605 -5.60 17.08 26.61
C PRO A 605 -4.56 17.99 27.28
N THR A 606 -3.28 17.71 27.08
CA THR A 606 -2.16 18.63 27.34
C THR A 606 -1.78 19.34 26.03
N PRO A 607 -1.57 20.67 26.03
CA PRO A 607 -1.16 21.40 24.84
C PRO A 607 0.36 21.34 24.65
N GLN A 608 0.82 20.99 23.44
CA GLN A 608 2.20 21.23 23.03
C GLN A 608 2.20 22.22 21.85
N THR A 609 2.68 23.42 22.15
CA THR A 609 2.97 24.50 21.20
C THR A 609 4.38 24.31 20.65
N SER A 610 4.55 24.15 19.35
CA SER A 610 5.85 24.28 18.69
C SER A 610 6.01 25.71 18.16
N LYS A 611 6.96 26.45 18.75
CA LYS A 611 7.52 27.68 18.16
C LYS A 611 8.69 27.25 17.26
N ILE A 612 8.55 27.44 15.96
CA ILE A 612 9.67 27.47 15.01
C ILE A 612 9.76 28.92 14.55
N ILE A 613 10.84 29.60 14.91
CA ILE A 613 11.16 30.94 14.42
C ILE A 613 12.13 30.75 13.26
N SER A 614 11.76 31.39 12.16
CA SER A 614 12.40 31.53 10.85
C SER A 614 13.79 32.15 10.91
N ILE A 615 14.70 31.64 10.08
CA ILE A 615 15.90 32.37 9.61
C ILE A 615 15.53 32.88 8.21
N GLU A 616 15.47 34.20 8.06
CA GLU A 616 15.32 34.91 6.79
C GLU A 616 16.65 34.85 6.03
N GLU A 617 16.64 34.19 4.87
CA GLU A 617 17.67 34.38 3.84
C GLU A 617 17.30 35.61 3.00
N LEU A 618 18.10 36.66 3.13
CA LEU A 618 18.12 37.76 2.18
C LEU A 618 18.97 37.36 0.97
N SER A 619 18.39 37.62 -0.19
CA SER A 619 19.02 37.56 -1.50
C SER A 619 19.92 38.78 -1.66
N ASP A 620 21.11 38.61 -2.23
CA ASP A 620 21.77 39.70 -2.97
C ASP A 620 22.72 39.18 -4.06
N SER A 621 22.74 39.98 -5.11
CA SER A 621 23.21 39.76 -6.47
C SER A 621 24.72 39.94 -6.70
N GLU A 622 25.13 39.51 -7.90
CA GLU A 622 26.46 39.46 -8.50
C GLU A 622 27.30 40.76 -8.48
N ASP A 623 28.62 40.52 -8.60
CA ASP A 623 29.69 41.32 -9.21
C ASP A 623 30.17 42.64 -8.56
N LYS A 624 31.42 42.62 -8.05
CA LYS A 624 32.56 43.33 -8.67
C LYS A 624 33.90 43.03 -7.99
N ALA A 625 34.94 43.03 -8.83
CA ALA A 625 36.33 42.72 -8.54
C ALA A 625 37.15 43.91 -7.98
N VAL A 626 38.40 43.58 -7.63
CA VAL A 626 39.64 44.40 -7.73
C VAL A 626 40.28 44.89 -6.39
N THR A 627 41.29 44.11 -5.98
CA THR A 627 42.67 44.45 -5.54
C THR A 627 43.01 45.16 -4.21
N SER A 628 43.96 44.49 -3.53
CA SER A 628 45.25 44.95 -2.97
C SER A 628 45.31 45.97 -1.82
N ASP A 629 46.07 45.52 -0.80
CA ASP A 629 47.02 46.24 0.07
C ASP A 629 46.50 47.42 0.92
N GLU A 630 46.63 47.29 2.24
CA GLU A 630 47.70 48.00 2.98
C GLU A 630 47.73 47.55 4.45
N GLU A 631 48.95 47.61 4.98
CA GLU A 631 49.45 47.10 6.25
C GLU A 631 48.97 47.94 7.45
N ASP A 632 48.72 47.30 8.60
CA ASP A 632 48.80 47.98 9.90
C ASP A 632 49.60 47.10 10.89
N PRO A 633 50.79 47.52 11.35
CA PRO A 633 51.72 46.70 12.12
C PRO A 633 51.70 47.09 13.60
N ASP A 634 50.89 46.45 14.46
CA ASP A 634 51.19 46.50 15.92
C ASP A 634 50.47 45.46 16.81
N LEU A 635 50.67 44.16 16.57
CA LEU A 635 50.34 43.15 17.58
C LEU A 635 51.53 42.19 17.80
N ARG A 636 52.09 42.26 19.01
CA ARG A 636 53.27 41.49 19.44
C ARG A 636 53.00 39.99 19.42
N PRO A 637 53.94 39.15 18.92
CA PRO A 637 53.81 37.69 18.96
C PRO A 637 53.85 37.15 20.40
N TYR A 638 52.85 36.35 20.78
CA TYR A 638 52.97 35.47 21.95
C TYR A 638 53.79 34.22 21.59
N ALA A 639 54.63 33.78 22.51
CA ALA A 639 55.43 32.57 22.37
C ALA A 639 54.55 31.31 22.36
N ARG A 640 54.88 30.37 21.47
CA ARG A 640 54.20 29.09 21.29
C ARG A 640 54.35 28.22 22.55
N PRO A 641 53.27 27.63 23.07
CA PRO A 641 53.35 26.35 23.73
C PRO A 641 53.61 25.28 22.66
N ASP A 642 54.84 24.76 22.63
CA ASP A 642 55.17 23.57 21.85
C ASP A 642 54.35 22.40 22.39
N SER A 643 53.33 21.97 21.65
CA SER A 643 52.78 20.61 21.53
C SER A 643 51.34 20.68 21.02
N ASP A 644 51.16 20.94 19.72
CA ASP A 644 49.93 20.57 19.02
C ASP A 644 50.23 19.26 18.27
N PRO A 645 49.44 18.19 18.46
CA PRO A 645 49.64 16.94 17.73
C PRO A 645 49.33 17.15 16.25
N ASP A 646 50.16 16.57 15.38
CA ASP A 646 50.10 16.61 13.92
C ASP A 646 48.69 16.88 13.36
N ASP A 647 48.50 18.11 12.89
CA ASP A 647 47.33 18.54 12.13
C ASP A 647 47.38 17.79 10.80
N SER A 648 46.60 16.71 10.72
CA SER A 648 46.51 15.86 9.54
C SER A 648 45.91 16.70 8.41
N ASP A 649 46.73 16.95 7.39
CA ASP A 649 46.45 17.70 6.16
C ASP A 649 45.09 17.37 5.50
N GLU A 650 43.98 17.91 6.00
CA GLU A 650 42.74 18.08 5.24
C GLU A 650 42.82 19.42 4.50
N ASP A 651 43.60 19.41 3.42
CA ASP A 651 43.72 20.51 2.47
C ASP A 651 42.32 20.94 1.96
N PRO A 652 41.87 22.19 2.21
CA PRO A 652 40.55 22.67 1.79
C PRO A 652 40.41 22.77 0.26
N THR A 653 41.47 22.51 -0.51
CA THR A 653 41.41 22.37 -1.97
C THR A 653 41.02 20.96 -2.43
N LEU A 654 41.02 19.95 -1.55
CA LEU A 654 40.59 18.56 -1.81
C LEU A 654 39.11 18.29 -1.47
N ILE A 655 38.32 19.33 -1.21
CA ILE A 655 36.86 19.18 -1.08
C ILE A 655 36.29 18.84 -2.46
N ASN A 656 36.03 17.55 -2.69
CA ASN A 656 35.23 17.09 -3.83
C ASN A 656 33.84 17.76 -3.79
N ARG A 657 33.68 18.85 -4.54
CA ARG A 657 32.39 19.58 -4.70
C ARG A 657 31.30 18.71 -5.33
N ASN A 658 31.66 17.55 -5.89
CA ASN A 658 30.75 16.58 -6.49
C ASN A 658 30.32 15.48 -5.50
N LYS A 659 30.12 15.81 -4.22
CA LYS A 659 29.54 14.84 -3.28
C LYS A 659 28.05 14.65 -3.61
N PRO A 660 27.59 13.43 -3.89
CA PRO A 660 26.20 13.21 -4.26
C PRO A 660 25.26 13.59 -3.12
N LEU A 661 24.21 14.34 -3.46
CA LEU A 661 23.22 14.84 -2.50
C LEU A 661 22.34 13.69 -2.00
N ALA A 662 22.10 13.68 -0.68
CA ALA A 662 21.19 12.72 -0.06
C ALA A 662 19.76 12.91 -0.59
N PRO A 663 19.07 11.84 -1.01
CA PRO A 663 17.71 11.92 -1.54
C PRO A 663 16.72 12.30 -0.43
N VAL A 664 15.86 13.29 -0.73
CA VAL A 664 14.75 13.71 0.13
C VAL A 664 13.42 13.10 -0.31
N TYR A 665 13.29 12.75 -1.59
CA TYR A 665 12.09 12.13 -2.18
C TYR A 665 12.35 10.68 -2.59
N ILE A 666 11.33 9.83 -2.51
CA ILE A 666 11.36 8.43 -2.93
C ILE A 666 11.54 8.33 -4.44
N THR A 667 10.97 9.26 -5.21
CA THR A 667 11.20 9.35 -6.65
C THR A 667 12.67 9.64 -6.96
N THR A 668 13.30 10.56 -6.22
CA THR A 668 14.74 10.84 -6.31
C THR A 668 15.57 9.65 -5.86
N LEU A 669 15.16 8.95 -4.80
CA LEU A 669 15.82 7.73 -4.34
C LEU A 669 15.83 6.67 -5.45
N ILE A 670 14.69 6.42 -6.10
CA ILE A 670 14.60 5.48 -7.24
C ILE A 670 15.50 5.92 -8.38
N GLN A 671 15.52 7.22 -8.70
CA GLN A 671 16.40 7.75 -9.74
C GLN A 671 17.87 7.46 -9.42
N GLN A 672 18.32 7.74 -8.19
CA GLN A 672 19.70 7.52 -7.74
C GLN A 672 20.09 6.05 -7.67
N LEU A 673 19.16 5.15 -7.30
CA LEU A 673 19.40 3.71 -7.28
C LEU A 673 19.51 3.10 -8.69
N ASN A 674 18.94 3.76 -9.70
CA ASN A 674 18.97 3.31 -11.09
C ASN A 674 20.10 3.94 -11.92
N VAL A 675 20.95 4.78 -11.33
CA VAL A 675 22.13 5.34 -12.02
C VAL A 675 23.16 4.23 -12.23
N THR A 676 23.70 4.10 -13.44
CA THR A 676 24.61 2.99 -13.81
C THR A 676 26.09 3.29 -13.57
N ASP A 677 26.48 4.58 -13.56
CA ASP A 677 27.89 4.95 -13.72
C ASP A 677 28.53 5.53 -12.43
N ASP A 678 27.72 5.86 -11.41
CA ASP A 678 28.16 6.51 -10.17
C ASP A 678 27.94 5.60 -8.93
N LEU A 679 28.97 4.86 -8.53
CA LEU A 679 28.89 4.00 -7.33
C LEU A 679 28.63 4.81 -6.04
N SER A 680 29.20 6.00 -5.95
CA SER A 680 29.08 6.89 -4.80
C SER A 680 27.64 7.41 -4.60
N THR A 681 26.88 7.60 -5.69
CA THR A 681 25.46 8.00 -5.61
C THR A 681 24.61 6.84 -5.10
N ILE A 682 24.87 5.62 -5.57
CA ILE A 682 24.17 4.41 -5.13
C ILE A 682 24.46 4.14 -3.65
N GLU A 683 25.72 4.27 -3.22
CA GLU A 683 26.13 4.12 -1.82
C GLU A 683 25.40 5.12 -0.90
N THR A 684 25.33 6.38 -1.33
CA THR A 684 24.64 7.46 -0.58
C THR A 684 23.12 7.22 -0.55
N ALA A 685 22.53 6.76 -1.65
CA ALA A 685 21.12 6.38 -1.73
C ALA A 685 20.80 5.20 -0.80
N LEU A 686 21.63 4.15 -0.78
CA LEU A 686 21.45 3.00 0.11
C LEU A 686 21.60 3.35 1.59
N ARG A 687 22.56 4.20 1.96
CA ARG A 687 22.71 4.67 3.36
C ARG A 687 21.50 5.48 3.84
N THR A 688 20.85 6.22 2.95
CA THR A 688 19.72 7.07 3.31
C THR A 688 18.37 6.36 3.22
N ALA A 689 18.25 5.32 2.38
CA ALA A 689 17.02 4.61 2.06
C ALA A 689 16.23 4.09 3.27
N PRO A 690 16.79 3.31 4.23
CA PRO A 690 16.01 2.75 5.33
C PRO A 690 15.33 3.83 6.18
N SER A 691 16.09 4.90 6.49
CA SER A 691 15.60 6.01 7.30
C SER A 691 14.55 6.86 6.57
N LEU A 692 14.70 7.01 5.25
CA LEU A 692 13.79 7.82 4.43
C LEU A 692 12.45 7.11 4.25
N ILE A 693 12.48 5.80 3.95
CA ILE A 693 11.28 4.98 3.77
C ILE A 693 10.42 5.01 5.04
N ARG A 694 11.03 4.78 6.21
CA ARG A 694 10.32 4.80 7.51
C ARG A 694 9.72 6.18 7.81
N ARG A 695 10.46 7.26 7.53
CA ARG A 695 9.94 8.64 7.68
C ARG A 695 8.76 8.93 6.77
N LYS A 696 8.78 8.38 5.54
CA LYS A 696 7.72 8.58 4.54
C LYS A 696 6.58 7.57 4.58
N ALA A 697 6.61 6.61 5.50
CA ALA A 697 5.56 5.60 5.65
C ALA A 697 4.16 6.20 5.86
N ASN A 698 4.07 7.27 6.67
CA ASN A 698 2.82 7.98 6.97
C ASN A 698 2.75 9.37 6.29
N PHE A 699 3.68 9.70 5.39
CA PHE A 699 3.78 11.02 4.78
C PHE A 699 3.21 11.01 3.34
N GLY A 700 1.95 11.41 3.22
CA GLY A 700 1.25 11.51 1.93
C GLY A 700 1.17 10.17 1.18
N ASN A 701 1.03 10.24 -0.15
CA ASN A 701 0.89 9.07 -1.02
C ASN A 701 2.16 8.75 -1.84
N GLU A 702 3.28 9.39 -1.50
CA GLU A 702 4.52 9.28 -2.26
C GLU A 702 5.12 7.87 -2.18
N LEU A 703 5.12 7.28 -0.97
CA LEU A 703 5.56 5.90 -0.78
C LEU A 703 4.58 4.91 -1.38
N SER A 704 3.29 4.99 -1.05
CA SER A 704 2.30 4.01 -1.51
C SER A 704 2.20 3.92 -3.05
N SER A 705 2.38 5.03 -3.77
CA SER A 705 2.39 5.04 -5.24
C SER A 705 3.68 4.48 -5.86
N ASN A 706 4.81 4.51 -5.15
CA ASN A 706 6.12 4.14 -5.70
C ASN A 706 6.77 2.93 -5.01
N VAL A 707 6.17 2.36 -3.96
CA VAL A 707 6.78 1.32 -3.13
C VAL A 707 7.16 0.07 -3.95
N VAL A 708 6.32 -0.34 -4.91
CA VAL A 708 6.61 -1.48 -5.78
C VAL A 708 7.81 -1.18 -6.69
N ARG A 709 7.89 0.02 -7.25
CA ARG A 709 9.03 0.45 -8.10
C ARG A 709 10.32 0.52 -7.29
N LEU A 710 10.26 1.07 -6.08
CA LEU A 710 11.39 1.15 -5.16
C LEU A 710 11.89 -0.24 -4.76
N SER A 711 10.99 -1.13 -4.34
CA SER A 711 11.35 -2.51 -3.98
C SER A 711 11.95 -3.28 -5.15
N THR A 712 11.43 -3.05 -6.38
CA THR A 712 11.98 -3.66 -7.60
C THR A 712 13.40 -3.15 -7.89
N SER A 713 13.62 -1.83 -7.78
CA SER A 713 14.96 -1.23 -7.93
C SER A 713 15.94 -1.80 -6.90
N LEU A 714 15.56 -1.83 -5.61
CA LEU A 714 16.38 -2.40 -4.53
C LEU A 714 16.70 -3.90 -4.70
N LEU A 715 15.78 -4.67 -5.27
CA LEU A 715 15.99 -6.10 -5.52
C LEU A 715 16.96 -6.35 -6.69
N ASN A 716 16.90 -5.50 -7.72
CA ASN A 716 17.64 -5.63 -8.98
C ASN A 716 19.01 -4.94 -8.98
N LEU A 717 19.40 -4.27 -7.89
CA LEU A 717 20.75 -3.72 -7.74
C LEU A 717 21.80 -4.83 -7.95
N GLN A 718 22.68 -4.63 -8.94
CA GLN A 718 23.73 -5.59 -9.28
C GLN A 718 24.72 -5.75 -8.12
N GLU A 719 25.13 -6.99 -7.85
CA GLU A 719 26.15 -7.35 -6.86
C GLU A 719 27.56 -6.95 -7.36
N GLY A 720 27.83 -5.64 -7.41
CA GLY A 720 29.17 -5.05 -7.57
C GLY A 720 29.72 -4.44 -6.26
N MET A 721 28.91 -4.44 -5.20
CA MET A 721 29.23 -3.94 -3.87
C MET A 721 29.86 -5.08 -3.06
N GLY A 722 31.18 -5.23 -3.09
CA GLY A 722 31.90 -6.17 -2.22
C GLY A 722 31.79 -5.85 -0.71
N ASP A 723 31.07 -4.78 -0.37
CA ASP A 723 30.87 -4.32 1.00
C ASP A 723 29.61 -4.94 1.63
N ARG A 724 29.83 -5.64 2.74
CA ARG A 724 28.78 -6.33 3.50
C ARG A 724 27.76 -5.36 4.08
N ASP A 725 28.21 -4.17 4.45
CA ASP A 725 27.37 -3.14 5.05
C ASP A 725 26.30 -2.65 4.05
N LEU A 726 26.65 -2.59 2.76
CA LEU A 726 25.73 -2.15 1.71
C LEU A 726 24.69 -3.22 1.37
N MET A 727 25.08 -4.49 1.40
CA MET A 727 24.12 -5.61 1.29
C MET A 727 23.14 -5.62 2.47
N GLN A 728 23.62 -5.31 3.68
CA GLN A 728 22.76 -5.17 4.85
C GLN A 728 21.81 -3.98 4.72
N LEU A 729 22.28 -2.81 4.28
CA LEU A 729 21.44 -1.63 4.04
C LEU A 729 20.38 -1.86 2.96
N ARG A 730 20.70 -2.63 1.91
CA ARG A 730 19.73 -3.07 0.89
C ARG A 730 18.63 -3.94 1.50
N LEU A 731 19.01 -4.93 2.31
CA LEU A 731 18.07 -5.79 3.02
C LEU A 731 17.20 -4.97 4.01
N ASP A 732 17.81 -4.07 4.78
CA ASP A 732 17.10 -3.19 5.72
C ASP A 732 16.13 -2.23 5.01
N SER A 733 16.46 -1.81 3.78
CA SER A 733 15.58 -0.99 2.94
C SER A 733 14.37 -1.78 2.45
N LEU A 734 14.56 -3.04 2.06
CA LEU A 734 13.47 -3.95 1.68
C LEU A 734 12.56 -4.27 2.87
N ILE A 735 13.14 -4.51 4.05
CA ILE A 735 12.39 -4.67 5.30
C ILE A 735 11.61 -3.40 5.61
N ALA A 736 12.22 -2.21 5.51
CA ALA A 736 11.54 -0.94 5.72
C ALA A 736 10.35 -0.75 4.77
N CYS A 737 10.45 -1.19 3.51
CA CYS A 737 9.33 -1.18 2.55
C CYS A 737 8.19 -2.11 3.00
N LEU A 738 8.52 -3.34 3.41
CA LEU A 738 7.54 -4.33 3.89
C LEU A 738 6.83 -3.86 5.17
N VAL A 739 7.57 -3.33 6.13
CA VAL A 739 7.03 -2.81 7.40
C VAL A 739 6.14 -1.58 7.17
N SER A 740 6.51 -0.72 6.21
CA SER A 740 5.75 0.49 5.91
C SER A 740 4.42 0.20 5.21
N GLN A 741 4.36 -0.78 4.30
CA GLN A 741 3.16 -1.15 3.53
C GLN A 741 3.05 -2.67 3.34
N PRO A 742 2.71 -3.44 4.40
CA PRO A 742 2.70 -4.90 4.35
C PRO A 742 1.63 -5.48 3.42
N SER A 743 0.48 -4.82 3.28
CA SER A 743 -0.64 -5.27 2.43
C SER A 743 -0.29 -5.33 0.93
N VAL A 744 0.64 -4.48 0.48
CA VAL A 744 1.07 -4.42 -0.93
C VAL A 744 2.37 -5.21 -1.13
N ILE A 745 3.36 -4.99 -0.25
CA ILE A 745 4.69 -5.58 -0.42
C ILE A 745 4.72 -7.05 -0.01
N GLY A 746 3.92 -7.50 0.97
CA GLY A 746 3.86 -8.91 1.36
C GLY A 746 3.49 -9.84 0.19
N PRO A 747 2.34 -9.63 -0.48
CA PRO A 747 1.96 -10.41 -1.66
C PRO A 747 2.94 -10.21 -2.82
N TRP A 748 3.48 -9.00 -3.01
CA TRP A 748 4.47 -8.73 -4.06
C TRP A 748 5.75 -9.54 -3.87
N VAL A 749 6.34 -9.58 -2.66
CA VAL A 749 7.54 -10.37 -2.36
C VAL A 749 7.27 -11.86 -2.59
N SER A 750 6.10 -12.33 -2.17
CA SER A 750 5.69 -13.73 -2.41
C SER A 750 5.59 -14.04 -3.91
N ASN A 751 4.99 -13.14 -4.71
CA ASN A 751 4.89 -13.33 -6.16
C ASN A 751 6.28 -13.32 -6.81
N MET A 752 7.13 -12.36 -6.45
CA MET A 752 8.49 -12.25 -6.98
C MET A 752 9.34 -13.48 -6.65
N TYR A 753 9.20 -14.07 -5.46
CA TYR A 753 9.92 -15.30 -5.13
C TYR A 753 9.55 -16.47 -6.07
N PHE A 754 8.29 -16.64 -6.47
CA PHE A 754 7.87 -17.79 -7.29
C PHE A 754 7.88 -17.51 -8.80
N GLU A 755 7.51 -16.32 -9.23
CA GLU A 755 7.31 -15.95 -10.64
C GLU A 755 8.54 -15.28 -11.27
N GLY A 756 9.49 -14.78 -10.46
CA GLY A 756 10.63 -14.02 -10.97
C GLY A 756 11.89 -14.85 -11.24
N ASP A 757 12.58 -14.51 -12.33
CA ASP A 757 13.90 -15.05 -12.69
C ASP A 757 15.00 -14.40 -11.83
N PHE A 758 15.08 -14.83 -10.58
CA PHE A 758 16.05 -14.32 -9.58
C PHE A 758 17.14 -15.34 -9.25
N SER A 759 18.32 -14.82 -8.91
CA SER A 759 19.42 -15.64 -8.37
C SER A 759 19.05 -16.24 -7.00
N LEU A 760 19.79 -17.27 -6.58
CA LEU A 760 19.61 -17.88 -5.25
C LEU A 760 19.77 -16.83 -4.13
N THR A 761 20.74 -15.92 -4.26
CA THR A 761 20.97 -14.83 -3.30
C THR A 761 19.79 -13.87 -3.22
N GLN A 762 19.25 -13.44 -4.37
CA GLN A 762 18.07 -12.56 -4.41
C GLN A 762 16.84 -13.24 -3.80
N ARG A 763 16.62 -14.53 -4.09
CA ARG A 763 15.55 -15.33 -3.48
C ARG A 763 15.72 -15.44 -1.96
N ALA A 764 16.95 -15.64 -1.48
CA ALA A 764 17.25 -15.63 -0.05
C ALA A 764 17.01 -14.24 0.59
N VAL A 765 17.29 -13.14 -0.13
CA VAL A 765 16.96 -11.78 0.33
C VAL A 765 15.45 -11.58 0.47
N LEU A 766 14.64 -12.10 -0.46
CA LEU A 766 13.17 -12.04 -0.36
C LEU A 766 12.64 -12.81 0.86
N LEU A 767 13.16 -14.02 1.09
CA LEU A 767 12.82 -14.85 2.26
C LEU A 767 13.23 -14.17 3.58
N THR A 768 14.45 -13.62 3.64
CA THR A 768 14.93 -12.85 4.81
C THR A 768 14.10 -11.61 5.07
N THR A 769 13.71 -10.88 4.02
CA THR A 769 12.82 -9.72 4.14
C THR A 769 11.48 -10.10 4.77
N ILE A 770 10.86 -11.22 4.35
CA ILE A 770 9.61 -11.73 4.95
C ILE A 770 9.80 -12.07 6.42
N GLY A 771 10.82 -12.88 6.74
CA GLY A 771 11.03 -13.39 8.10
C GLY A 771 11.36 -12.29 9.11
N LEU A 772 12.30 -11.40 8.76
CA LEU A 772 12.71 -10.29 9.62
C LEU A 772 11.66 -9.19 9.67
N GLY A 773 11.00 -8.87 8.56
CA GLY A 773 9.94 -7.86 8.51
C GLY A 773 8.71 -8.27 9.33
N ALA A 774 8.33 -9.55 9.33
CA ALA A 774 7.26 -10.05 10.20
C ALA A 774 7.62 -9.91 11.69
N ARG A 775 8.88 -10.16 12.06
CA ARG A 775 9.37 -9.96 13.42
C ARG A 775 9.36 -8.49 13.83
N GLU A 776 9.80 -7.59 12.94
CA GLU A 776 9.79 -6.15 13.18
C GLU A 776 8.36 -5.63 13.36
N LEU A 777 7.42 -6.04 12.50
CA LEU A 777 5.99 -5.72 12.65
C LEU A 777 5.43 -6.21 14.00
N ALA A 778 5.88 -7.39 14.44
CA ALA A 778 5.51 -7.97 15.72
C ALA A 778 6.24 -7.36 16.93
N GLY A 779 7.11 -6.36 16.72
CA GLY A 779 7.85 -5.65 17.77
C GLY A 779 8.98 -6.46 18.40
N TYR A 780 9.51 -7.46 17.70
CA TYR A 780 10.73 -8.16 18.10
C TYR A 780 11.94 -7.40 17.52
N ASP A 781 12.68 -6.68 18.36
CA ASP A 781 13.88 -5.95 17.93
C ASP A 781 14.96 -6.93 17.43
N HIS A 782 15.60 -6.62 16.30
CA HIS A 782 16.62 -7.46 15.66
C HIS A 782 18.03 -7.29 16.28
N ASN A 783 18.22 -6.40 17.24
CA ASN A 783 19.54 -6.12 17.82
C ASN A 783 19.79 -6.95 19.09
N MET A 784 19.81 -8.27 18.95
CA MET A 784 20.14 -9.22 20.03
C MET A 784 21.63 -9.21 20.42
N SER A 785 22.45 -8.27 19.91
CA SER A 785 23.85 -8.08 20.30
C SER A 785 24.22 -6.68 20.84
N ASP A 786 23.31 -5.70 20.83
CA ASP A 786 23.64 -4.30 21.22
C ASP A 786 22.60 -3.66 22.16
N THR A 787 22.25 -4.34 23.25
CA THR A 787 21.37 -3.79 24.30
C THR A 787 22.10 -2.83 25.27
N ASN A 788 23.07 -2.05 24.79
CA ASN A 788 23.75 -1.00 25.57
C ASN A 788 24.04 0.28 24.76
N LYS A 789 23.17 0.65 23.82
CA LYS A 789 23.13 2.00 23.26
C LYS A 789 21.68 2.50 23.24
N GLU A 790 21.22 2.90 24.42
CA GLU A 790 19.99 3.68 24.52
C GLU A 790 20.18 5.04 23.85
N SER A 791 19.20 5.41 23.04
CA SER A 791 19.00 6.76 22.55
C SER A 791 18.76 7.71 23.72
N ASN A 792 19.80 8.42 24.14
CA ASN A 792 19.75 9.82 24.54
C ASN A 792 21.14 10.46 24.39
N THR A 793 21.12 11.66 23.84
CA THR A 793 22.24 12.47 23.35
C THR A 793 23.28 12.87 24.40
N LEU A 794 24.52 13.12 23.94
CA LEU A 794 25.58 13.92 24.57
C LEU A 794 26.24 13.33 25.83
N SER A 795 27.34 12.60 25.65
CA SER A 795 28.61 12.85 26.36
C SER A 795 29.69 11.92 25.81
N MET A 796 30.80 12.51 25.36
CA MET A 796 32.05 11.79 25.21
C MET A 796 32.55 11.30 26.59
N THR A 797 33.45 10.32 26.53
CA THR A 797 34.24 9.72 27.62
C THR A 797 33.52 8.69 28.51
N ALA A 798 33.52 7.43 28.08
CA ALA A 798 33.74 6.26 28.94
C ALA A 798 33.99 5.01 28.06
N GLN A 799 35.05 4.27 28.36
CA GLN A 799 35.46 3.05 27.64
C GLN A 799 34.41 1.93 27.71
N PRO A 800 34.34 1.06 26.69
CA PRO A 800 33.39 -0.05 26.66
C PRO A 800 33.83 -1.19 27.59
N THR A 801 33.03 -1.49 28.60
CA THR A 801 33.14 -2.73 29.38
C THR A 801 32.67 -3.92 28.54
N PRO A 802 33.40 -5.06 28.50
CA PRO A 802 33.05 -6.18 27.63
C PRO A 802 31.86 -7.00 28.15
N PRO A 803 31.06 -7.63 27.25
CA PRO A 803 29.95 -8.50 27.62
C PRO A 803 30.44 -9.81 28.25
N THR A 804 29.67 -10.29 29.23
CA THR A 804 29.94 -11.49 30.01
C THR A 804 29.79 -12.77 29.17
N THR A 805 30.85 -13.20 28.50
CA THR A 805 30.99 -14.58 27.97
C THR A 805 32.45 -14.99 28.10
N PHE A 806 32.72 -16.19 28.62
CA PHE A 806 34.08 -16.64 28.93
C PHE A 806 34.95 -16.67 27.65
N PRO A 807 36.15 -16.03 27.65
CA PRO A 807 37.03 -15.94 26.48
C PRO A 807 37.44 -17.29 25.87
N THR A 808 37.41 -18.36 26.65
CA THR A 808 37.74 -19.72 26.22
C THR A 808 36.70 -20.36 25.29
N LYS A 809 35.50 -19.77 25.16
CA LYS A 809 34.44 -20.23 24.24
C LYS A 809 34.36 -19.41 22.94
N ARG A 810 35.29 -18.47 22.71
CA ARG A 810 35.25 -17.56 21.57
C ARG A 810 36.57 -17.60 20.81
N LEU A 811 36.51 -17.73 19.48
CA LEU A 811 37.70 -17.52 18.66
C LEU A 811 38.13 -16.04 18.75
N PRO A 812 39.41 -15.73 18.52
CA PRO A 812 39.85 -14.35 18.33
C PRO A 812 38.95 -13.62 17.32
N PRO A 813 38.60 -12.33 17.53
CA PRO A 813 37.56 -11.63 16.77
C PRO A 813 37.81 -11.57 15.25
N HIS A 814 39.09 -11.59 14.84
CA HIS A 814 39.49 -11.64 13.43
C HIS A 814 39.32 -13.01 12.77
N LEU A 815 39.29 -14.09 13.57
CA LEU A 815 38.99 -15.45 13.10
C LEU A 815 37.49 -15.74 13.20
N GLU A 816 36.84 -15.26 14.26
CA GLU A 816 35.41 -15.40 14.45
C GLU A 816 34.60 -14.78 13.29
N SER A 817 34.97 -13.57 12.87
CA SER A 817 34.36 -12.91 11.69
C SER A 817 34.62 -13.64 10.36
N ARG A 818 35.66 -14.47 10.28
CA ARG A 818 36.00 -15.26 9.08
C ARG A 818 35.27 -16.61 9.03
N TYR A 819 35.03 -17.22 10.18
CA TYR A 819 34.39 -18.54 10.28
C TYR A 819 32.87 -18.51 10.53
N ILE A 820 32.32 -17.45 11.12
CA ILE A 820 30.87 -17.28 11.32
C ILE A 820 30.17 -16.78 10.05
N SER A 821 30.92 -16.16 9.14
CA SER A 821 30.35 -15.35 8.05
C SER A 821 29.84 -16.13 6.84
N GLU A 822 30.06 -17.44 6.74
CA GLU A 822 29.70 -18.21 5.54
C GLU A 822 28.52 -19.17 5.73
N THR A 823 28.08 -19.45 6.97
CA THR A 823 27.26 -20.65 7.22
C THR A 823 25.97 -20.48 8.02
N SER A 824 25.64 -19.29 8.54
CA SER A 824 24.33 -19.10 9.20
C SER A 824 23.62 -17.81 8.79
N SER A 825 22.51 -17.95 8.08
CA SER A 825 21.58 -16.84 7.84
C SER A 825 20.97 -16.38 9.17
N ALA A 826 20.69 -15.09 9.35
CA ALA A 826 20.07 -14.57 10.57
C ALA A 826 18.76 -15.31 10.93
N ILE A 827 18.01 -15.77 9.92
CA ILE A 827 16.82 -16.60 10.12
C ILE A 827 17.17 -17.97 10.70
N SER A 828 18.24 -18.61 10.23
CA SER A 828 18.65 -19.92 10.74
C SER A 828 18.99 -19.87 12.23
N GLN A 829 19.69 -18.81 12.68
CA GLN A 829 19.99 -18.57 14.10
C GLN A 829 18.71 -18.32 14.91
N ILE A 830 17.80 -17.52 14.36
CA ILE A 830 16.50 -17.26 15.00
C ILE A 830 15.68 -18.55 15.13
N SER A 831 15.68 -19.39 14.10
CA SER A 831 14.96 -20.66 14.08
C SER A 831 15.58 -21.65 15.07
N SER A 832 16.91 -21.72 15.18
CA SER A 832 17.57 -22.55 16.18
C SER A 832 17.25 -22.07 17.59
N ASP A 833 17.32 -20.77 17.87
CA ASP A 833 16.96 -20.20 19.17
C ASP A 833 15.51 -20.51 19.55
N LEU A 834 14.59 -20.41 18.58
CA LEU A 834 13.20 -20.79 18.76
C LEU A 834 13.07 -22.28 19.09
N SER A 835 13.80 -23.15 18.39
CA SER A 835 13.81 -24.60 18.65
C SER A 835 14.31 -24.92 20.08
N HIS A 836 15.40 -24.27 20.51
CA HIS A 836 15.93 -24.39 21.86
C HIS A 836 14.90 -23.94 22.88
N ARG A 837 14.20 -22.82 22.64
CA ARG A 837 13.17 -22.31 23.56
C ARG A 837 11.98 -23.26 23.72
N VAL A 838 11.55 -23.93 22.65
CA VAL A 838 10.44 -24.90 22.69
C VAL A 838 10.86 -26.20 23.38
N LEU A 839 12.09 -26.66 23.14
CA LEU A 839 12.60 -27.93 23.67
C LEU A 839 13.10 -27.83 25.12
N GLN A 840 13.64 -26.68 25.53
CA GLN A 840 14.21 -26.47 26.86
C GLN A 840 13.25 -26.83 28.01
N PRO A 841 11.96 -26.41 28.05
CA PRO A 841 11.06 -26.82 29.13
C PRO A 841 10.81 -28.32 29.15
N MET A 842 10.70 -28.97 27.99
CA MET A 842 10.51 -30.43 27.88
C MET A 842 11.74 -31.20 28.37
N ALA A 843 12.93 -30.71 28.00
CA ALA A 843 14.21 -31.24 28.47
C ALA A 843 14.35 -31.13 29.99
N LEU A 844 13.96 -29.99 30.56
CA LEU A 844 14.00 -29.76 32.01
C LEU A 844 12.99 -30.66 32.74
N GLU A 845 11.78 -30.84 32.21
CA GLU A 845 10.79 -31.75 32.78
C GLU A 845 11.24 -33.21 32.74
N ALA A 846 11.81 -33.67 31.62
CA ALA A 846 12.36 -35.02 31.50
C ALA A 846 13.54 -35.24 32.46
N ALA A 847 14.49 -34.29 32.51
CA ALA A 847 15.57 -34.32 33.49
C ALA A 847 15.02 -34.29 34.94
N ASP A 848 13.91 -33.59 35.16
CA ASP A 848 13.30 -33.50 36.46
C ASP A 848 12.67 -34.82 36.92
N GLN A 849 11.99 -35.53 36.02
CA GLN A 849 11.43 -36.87 36.26
C GLN A 849 12.52 -37.91 36.55
N LEU A 850 13.68 -37.81 35.89
CA LEU A 850 14.83 -38.69 36.10
C LEU A 850 15.58 -38.41 37.42
N THR A 851 15.70 -37.14 37.83
CA THR A 851 16.50 -36.73 39.01
C THR A 851 15.68 -36.73 40.32
N GLY A 852 14.47 -37.29 40.33
CA GLY A 852 13.62 -37.42 41.51
C GLY A 852 12.70 -36.21 41.79
N PRO A 853 11.78 -36.34 42.78
CA PRO A 853 10.64 -35.43 42.97
C PRO A 853 11.04 -33.97 43.22
N ASN A 854 10.33 -33.06 42.54
CA ASN A 854 10.59 -31.61 42.51
C ASN A 854 10.62 -30.92 43.89
N ILE A 855 10.10 -31.56 44.93
CA ILE A 855 10.16 -31.09 46.32
C ILE A 855 11.59 -31.00 46.87
N LEU A 856 12.53 -31.78 46.33
CA LEU A 856 13.91 -31.84 46.81
C LEU A 856 14.88 -30.91 46.05
N LYS A 857 14.40 -30.20 45.01
CA LYS A 857 15.24 -29.37 44.14
C LYS A 857 15.12 -27.89 44.48
N THR A 858 16.05 -27.38 45.29
CA THR A 858 16.10 -25.99 45.74
C THR A 858 16.68 -25.05 44.67
N ARG A 859 15.94 -24.81 43.58
CA ARG A 859 16.13 -23.56 42.83
C ARG A 859 15.37 -22.43 43.56
N THR A 860 16.07 -21.35 43.89
CA THR A 860 15.53 -20.23 44.65
C THR A 860 14.34 -19.60 43.94
N PHE A 861 13.19 -19.53 44.62
CA PHE A 861 11.96 -18.89 44.14
C PHE A 861 12.17 -17.45 43.60
N SER A 862 13.20 -16.75 44.08
CA SER A 862 13.56 -15.40 43.66
C SER A 862 14.02 -15.31 42.20
N SER A 863 14.70 -16.33 41.66
CA SER A 863 15.13 -16.31 40.25
C SER A 863 13.95 -16.50 39.30
N ARG A 864 13.00 -17.38 39.65
CA ARG A 864 11.76 -17.59 38.89
C ARG A 864 10.91 -16.32 38.83
N LEU A 865 10.76 -15.62 39.96
CA LEU A 865 10.01 -14.38 40.03
C LEU A 865 10.69 -13.24 39.26
N GLN A 866 12.03 -13.14 39.29
CA GLN A 866 12.76 -12.13 38.51
C GLN A 866 12.71 -12.39 37.01
N VAL A 867 12.81 -13.66 36.57
CA VAL A 867 12.66 -14.03 35.15
C VAL A 867 11.23 -13.74 34.69
N GLN A 868 10.22 -14.12 35.47
CA GLN A 868 8.82 -13.80 35.16
C GLN A 868 8.61 -12.28 35.06
N LYS A 869 9.09 -11.49 36.04
CA LYS A 869 9.00 -10.01 35.99
C LYS A 869 9.68 -9.41 34.76
N LYS A 870 10.84 -9.93 34.33
CA LYS A 870 11.50 -9.49 33.10
C LYS A 870 10.69 -9.86 31.86
N THR A 871 10.13 -11.07 31.80
CA THR A 871 9.30 -11.51 30.66
C THR A 871 7.99 -10.73 30.57
N THR A 872 7.35 -10.40 31.70
CA THR A 872 6.12 -9.60 31.72
C THR A 872 6.42 -8.15 31.34
N ALA A 873 7.51 -7.56 31.85
CA ALA A 873 7.93 -6.21 31.47
C ALA A 873 8.26 -6.11 29.96
N ALA A 874 8.92 -7.13 29.40
CA ALA A 874 9.20 -7.19 27.95
C ALA A 874 7.91 -7.35 27.12
N ALA A 875 6.97 -8.18 27.58
CA ALA A 875 5.67 -8.34 26.92
C ALA A 875 4.82 -7.05 26.98
N GLU A 876 4.84 -6.33 28.10
CA GLU A 876 4.19 -5.04 28.26
C GLU A 876 4.80 -3.97 27.35
N ALA A 877 6.14 -3.89 27.26
CA ALA A 877 6.84 -2.98 26.36
C ALA A 877 6.50 -3.28 24.88
N ARG A 878 6.41 -4.57 24.52
CA ARG A 878 6.02 -5.02 23.18
C ARG A 878 4.59 -4.63 22.83
N SER A 879 3.64 -4.81 23.74
CA SER A 879 2.22 -4.48 23.50
C SER A 879 1.97 -3.01 23.14
N LYS A 880 2.87 -2.10 23.54
CA LYS A 880 2.80 -0.67 23.22
C LYS A 880 3.28 -0.34 21.80
N ARG A 881 4.12 -1.19 21.19
CA ARG A 881 4.72 -0.98 19.85
C ARG A 881 3.94 -1.66 18.72
N VAL A 882 3.10 -2.64 19.05
CA VAL A 882 2.42 -3.50 18.07
C VAL A 882 1.16 -2.84 17.49
N PRO A 883 0.97 -2.84 16.16
CA PRO A 883 -0.28 -2.43 15.51
C PRO A 883 -1.48 -3.28 15.95
N ARG A 884 -2.67 -2.68 16.08
CA ARG A 884 -3.89 -3.38 16.52
C ARG A 884 -4.35 -4.50 15.58
N ASP A 885 -4.04 -4.39 14.28
CA ASP A 885 -4.43 -5.35 13.24
C ASP A 885 -3.30 -6.30 12.85
N LEU A 886 -2.24 -6.43 13.67
CA LEU A 886 -1.05 -7.22 13.36
C LEU A 886 -1.37 -8.64 12.89
N HIS A 887 -2.19 -9.38 13.65
CA HIS A 887 -2.48 -10.78 13.34
C HIS A 887 -3.15 -10.97 11.98
N LYS A 888 -4.08 -10.07 11.62
CA LYS A 888 -4.76 -10.09 10.32
C LYS A 888 -3.81 -9.70 9.19
N LEU A 889 -3.00 -8.66 9.39
CA LEU A 889 -2.03 -8.23 8.38
C LEU A 889 -1.00 -9.33 8.11
N LEU A 890 -0.39 -9.92 9.15
CA LEU A 890 0.59 -10.99 8.98
C LEU A 890 -0.02 -12.25 8.36
N SER A 891 -1.25 -12.64 8.72
CA SER A 891 -1.90 -13.80 8.13
C SER A 891 -2.24 -13.58 6.66
N ASP A 892 -2.97 -12.51 6.34
CA ASP A 892 -3.55 -12.27 5.01
C ASP A 892 -2.50 -11.80 4.00
N SER A 893 -1.53 -10.98 4.42
CA SER A 893 -0.58 -10.33 3.51
C SER A 893 0.78 -11.03 3.39
N ILE A 894 1.19 -11.82 4.38
CA ILE A 894 2.53 -12.43 4.40
C ILE A 894 2.44 -13.97 4.42
N TYR A 895 1.83 -14.55 5.44
CA TYR A 895 1.90 -16.00 5.66
C TYR A 895 1.11 -16.79 4.62
N LEU A 896 -0.18 -16.48 4.43
CA LEU A 896 -1.07 -17.25 3.54
C LEU A 896 -0.65 -17.14 2.06
N PRO A 897 -0.30 -15.97 1.50
CA PRO A 897 0.15 -15.88 0.10
C PRO A 897 1.40 -16.71 -0.17
N PHE A 898 2.36 -16.69 0.76
CA PHE A 898 3.60 -17.46 0.61
C PHE A 898 3.37 -18.96 0.77
N CYS A 899 2.64 -19.36 1.82
CA CYS A 899 2.37 -20.75 2.14
C CYS A 899 1.55 -21.46 1.04
N SER A 900 0.47 -20.82 0.55
CA SER A 900 -0.39 -21.39 -0.50
C SER A 900 0.35 -21.56 -1.83
N ARG A 901 1.19 -20.59 -2.22
CA ARG A 901 2.00 -20.70 -3.44
C ARG A 901 3.09 -21.76 -3.30
N LEU A 902 3.73 -21.88 -2.14
CA LEU A 902 4.68 -22.95 -1.88
C LEU A 902 4.00 -24.33 -1.99
N ALA A 903 2.82 -24.49 -1.39
CA ALA A 903 2.02 -25.72 -1.50
C ALA A 903 1.67 -26.05 -2.96
N ALA A 904 1.27 -25.04 -3.75
CA ALA A 904 0.94 -25.21 -5.16
C ALA A 904 2.15 -25.66 -5.98
N VAL A 905 3.32 -25.03 -5.77
CA VAL A 905 4.56 -25.42 -6.46
C VAL A 905 4.97 -26.85 -6.11
N LEU A 906 4.91 -27.22 -4.82
CA LEU A 906 5.24 -28.57 -4.37
C LEU A 906 4.25 -29.61 -4.94
N SER A 907 2.95 -29.31 -4.94
CA SER A 907 1.93 -30.20 -5.53
C SER A 907 2.13 -30.38 -7.03
N ALA A 908 2.56 -29.33 -7.74
CA ALA A 908 2.80 -29.36 -9.18
C ALA A 908 4.03 -30.19 -9.59
N VAL A 909 4.96 -30.50 -8.68
CA VAL A 909 6.12 -31.36 -8.99
C VAL A 909 5.69 -32.74 -9.45
N ALA A 910 4.60 -33.29 -8.91
CA ALA A 910 4.10 -34.60 -9.29
C ALA A 910 3.65 -34.66 -10.76
N THR A 911 3.12 -33.56 -11.30
CA THR A 911 2.70 -33.46 -12.71
C THR A 911 3.79 -32.90 -13.62
N THR A 912 4.83 -32.28 -13.04
CA THR A 912 5.78 -31.42 -13.74
C THR A 912 7.22 -31.73 -13.29
N PRO A 913 7.88 -32.76 -13.87
CA PRO A 913 9.13 -33.30 -13.34
C PRO A 913 10.32 -32.33 -13.45
N TYR A 914 10.31 -31.36 -14.36
CA TYR A 914 11.38 -30.35 -14.45
C TYR A 914 11.41 -29.40 -13.25
N LEU A 915 10.28 -29.23 -12.53
CA LEU A 915 10.23 -28.41 -11.32
C LEU A 915 11.10 -28.98 -10.20
N ALA A 916 11.29 -30.29 -10.15
CA ALA A 916 12.17 -30.95 -9.17
C ALA A 916 13.64 -30.48 -9.29
N HIS A 917 14.05 -30.05 -10.49
CA HIS A 917 15.40 -29.53 -10.77
C HIS A 917 15.44 -28.00 -10.84
N SER A 918 14.33 -27.32 -10.53
CA SER A 918 14.27 -25.86 -10.55
C SER A 918 15.08 -25.24 -9.41
N THR A 919 15.55 -24.01 -9.62
CA THR A 919 16.22 -23.22 -8.56
C THR A 919 15.31 -22.96 -7.36
N ILE A 920 13.98 -23.05 -7.54
CA ILE A 920 12.97 -22.81 -6.49
C ILE A 920 13.00 -23.92 -5.43
N LEU A 921 13.23 -25.16 -5.85
CA LEU A 921 13.27 -26.34 -4.97
C LEU A 921 14.69 -26.74 -4.57
N HIS A 922 15.65 -25.84 -4.73
CA HIS A 922 17.00 -26.05 -4.22
C HIS A 922 16.96 -26.27 -2.68
N PRO A 923 17.60 -27.33 -2.14
CA PRO A 923 17.51 -27.69 -0.72
C PRO A 923 17.71 -26.55 0.28
N GLU A 924 18.75 -25.73 0.10
CA GLU A 924 19.02 -24.58 0.99
C GLU A 924 17.92 -23.50 0.94
N LEU A 925 17.28 -23.29 -0.22
CA LEU A 925 16.15 -22.36 -0.32
C LEU A 925 14.88 -22.95 0.28
N VAL A 926 14.63 -24.25 0.11
CA VAL A 926 13.51 -24.94 0.75
C VAL A 926 13.67 -24.88 2.27
N LYS A 927 14.85 -25.22 2.80
CA LYS A 927 15.20 -25.05 4.21
C LYS A 927 14.95 -23.62 4.69
N LEU A 928 15.45 -22.61 3.98
CA LEU A 928 15.22 -21.21 4.35
C LEU A 928 13.74 -20.84 4.31
N SER A 929 12.98 -21.33 3.32
CA SER A 929 11.53 -21.09 3.21
C SER A 929 10.76 -21.69 4.39
N LEU A 930 11.10 -22.90 4.83
CA LEU A 930 10.49 -23.55 5.99
C LEU A 930 10.88 -22.85 7.30
N GLN A 931 12.12 -22.38 7.42
CA GLN A 931 12.54 -21.56 8.55
C GLN A 931 11.80 -20.21 8.56
N THR A 932 11.59 -19.56 7.41
CA THR A 932 10.78 -18.33 7.36
C THR A 932 9.33 -18.57 7.74
N LEU A 933 8.73 -19.67 7.30
CA LEU A 933 7.39 -20.07 7.72
C LEU A 933 7.34 -20.31 9.23
N THR A 934 8.35 -20.97 9.79
CA THR A 934 8.39 -21.23 11.24
C THR A 934 8.53 -19.94 12.05
N VAL A 935 9.42 -19.03 11.63
CA VAL A 935 9.61 -17.72 12.28
C VAL A 935 8.34 -16.88 12.17
N THR A 936 7.75 -16.78 10.98
CA THR A 936 6.50 -16.02 10.80
C THR A 936 5.37 -16.62 11.62
N LEU A 937 5.14 -17.93 11.57
CA LEU A 937 4.08 -18.61 12.34
C LEU A 937 4.22 -18.36 13.85
N THR A 938 5.44 -18.46 14.39
CA THR A 938 5.68 -18.20 15.82
C THR A 938 5.59 -16.73 16.19
N THR A 939 5.84 -15.80 15.26
CA THR A 939 5.57 -14.36 15.49
C THR A 939 4.08 -14.03 15.56
N LEU A 940 3.23 -14.72 14.79
CA LEU A 940 1.77 -14.59 14.88
C LEU A 940 1.26 -15.04 16.25
N GLY A 941 1.84 -16.10 16.81
CA GLY A 941 1.51 -16.61 18.13
C GLY A 941 0.10 -17.22 18.26
N PRO A 942 -0.29 -17.67 19.46
CA PRO A 942 -1.52 -18.44 19.69
C PRO A 942 -2.82 -17.63 19.53
N ASN A 943 -2.73 -16.29 19.56
CA ASN A 943 -3.90 -15.39 19.52
C ASN A 943 -4.34 -15.03 18.08
N ALA A 944 -3.84 -15.72 17.06
CA ALA A 944 -4.18 -15.45 15.67
C ALA A 944 -5.66 -15.79 15.38
N THR A 945 -6.41 -14.82 14.85
CA THR A 945 -7.86 -14.98 14.55
C THR A 945 -8.14 -16.07 13.50
N GLN A 946 -7.19 -16.35 12.61
CA GLN A 946 -7.30 -17.34 11.53
C GLN A 946 -6.43 -18.58 11.77
N LEU A 947 -6.13 -18.92 13.02
CA LEU A 947 -5.23 -20.04 13.35
C LEU A 947 -5.61 -21.36 12.65
N ALA A 948 -6.89 -21.70 12.55
CA ALA A 948 -7.32 -22.92 11.86
C ALA A 948 -6.92 -22.94 10.37
N THR A 949 -7.02 -21.81 9.67
CA THR A 949 -6.60 -21.69 8.27
C THR A 949 -5.09 -21.80 8.15
N LEU A 950 -4.35 -21.13 9.03
CA LEU A 950 -2.88 -21.18 9.05
C LEU A 950 -2.39 -22.61 9.27
N THR A 951 -2.97 -23.33 10.23
CA THR A 951 -2.65 -24.75 10.50
C THR A 951 -2.96 -25.62 9.29
N ARG A 952 -4.13 -25.44 8.65
CA ARG A 952 -4.51 -26.18 7.44
C ARG A 952 -3.49 -26.02 6.31
N GLU A 953 -3.20 -24.78 5.92
CA GLU A 953 -2.28 -24.51 4.80
C GLU A 953 -0.87 -25.02 5.11
N THR A 954 -0.41 -24.88 6.36
CA THR A 954 0.92 -25.39 6.76
C THR A 954 0.99 -26.90 6.70
N LEU A 955 -0.07 -27.61 7.10
CA LEU A 955 -0.14 -29.06 6.98
C LEU A 955 -0.15 -29.52 5.52
N ILE A 956 -0.83 -28.79 4.62
CA ILE A 956 -0.80 -29.08 3.18
C ILE A 956 0.63 -28.96 2.63
N VAL A 957 1.39 -27.93 3.04
CA VAL A 957 2.81 -27.82 2.67
C VAL A 957 3.60 -29.01 3.20
N LEU A 958 3.46 -29.34 4.49
CA LEU A 958 4.20 -30.45 5.11
C LEU A 958 3.88 -31.81 4.47
N THR A 959 2.61 -32.10 4.16
CA THR A 959 2.23 -33.34 3.47
C THR A 959 2.73 -33.35 2.02
N SER A 960 2.72 -32.21 1.33
CA SER A 960 3.27 -32.09 -0.02
C SER A 960 4.78 -32.34 -0.04
N ILE A 961 5.55 -31.86 0.96
CA ILE A 961 6.99 -32.14 1.06
C ILE A 961 7.23 -33.60 1.45
N HIS A 962 6.43 -34.15 2.38
CA HIS A 962 6.53 -35.55 2.80
C HIS A 962 6.40 -36.52 1.62
N THR A 963 5.46 -36.26 0.70
CA THR A 963 5.28 -37.11 -0.50
C THR A 963 6.45 -37.06 -1.49
N GLN A 964 7.34 -36.07 -1.38
CA GLN A 964 8.52 -35.91 -2.21
C GLN A 964 9.76 -36.49 -1.52
N THR A 965 10.11 -37.73 -1.85
CA THR A 965 11.23 -38.46 -1.23
C THR A 965 12.57 -37.73 -1.30
N PHE A 966 12.85 -36.99 -2.38
CA PHE A 966 14.12 -36.26 -2.55
C PHE A 966 14.30 -35.10 -1.57
N LEU A 967 13.23 -34.38 -1.18
CA LEU A 967 13.30 -33.31 -0.18
C LEU A 967 13.12 -33.84 1.25
N ALA A 968 12.25 -34.84 1.43
CA ALA A 968 11.95 -35.40 2.75
C ALA A 968 13.14 -36.12 3.39
N THR A 969 14.09 -36.62 2.58
CA THR A 969 15.28 -37.35 3.05
C THR A 969 16.56 -36.52 3.04
N ASP A 970 16.51 -35.28 2.55
CA ASP A 970 17.66 -34.39 2.54
C ASP A 970 18.04 -33.93 3.95
N ALA A 971 19.31 -34.11 4.31
CA ALA A 971 19.86 -33.75 5.61
C ALA A 971 19.72 -32.25 5.93
N ALA A 972 19.75 -31.38 4.92
CA ALA A 972 19.63 -29.94 5.11
C ALA A 972 18.16 -29.50 5.39
N VAL A 973 17.20 -30.17 4.76
CA VAL A 973 15.77 -29.78 4.77
C VAL A 973 15.03 -30.46 5.92
N LEU A 974 15.37 -31.71 6.25
CA LEU A 974 14.68 -32.52 7.25
C LEU A 974 14.53 -31.83 8.63
N PRO A 975 15.58 -31.21 9.23
CA PRO A 975 15.42 -30.51 10.50
C PRO A 975 14.42 -29.36 10.41
N ALA A 976 14.36 -28.64 9.28
CA ALA A 976 13.44 -27.53 9.09
C ALA A 976 11.97 -28.00 8.97
N ILE A 977 11.73 -29.14 8.31
CA ILE A 977 10.40 -29.77 8.24
C ILE A 977 9.90 -30.14 9.64
N LEU A 978 10.73 -30.86 10.41
CA LEU A 978 10.38 -31.28 11.77
C LEU A 978 10.19 -30.09 12.70
N HIS A 979 10.98 -29.04 12.54
CA HIS A 979 10.84 -27.83 13.33
C HIS A 979 9.52 -27.10 13.03
N LEU A 980 9.12 -26.99 11.76
CA LEU A 980 7.83 -26.41 11.39
C LEU A 980 6.66 -27.23 11.93
N LEU A 981 6.74 -28.57 11.84
CA LEU A 981 5.72 -29.48 12.41
C LEU A 981 5.60 -29.32 13.93
N LEU A 982 6.73 -29.25 14.64
CA LEU A 982 6.75 -29.01 16.08
C LEU A 982 6.17 -27.64 16.44
N ALA A 983 6.47 -26.60 15.67
CA ALA A 983 5.95 -25.25 15.89
C ALA A 983 4.42 -25.18 15.71
N VAL A 984 3.86 -25.87 14.71
CA VAL A 984 2.40 -25.98 14.50
C VAL A 984 1.74 -26.67 15.68
N LEU A 985 2.28 -27.80 16.15
CA LEU A 985 1.75 -28.52 17.31
C LEU A 985 1.77 -27.64 18.57
N HIS A 986 2.92 -27.02 18.85
CA HIS A 986 3.10 -26.18 20.03
C HIS A 986 2.15 -24.98 20.04
N LEU A 987 2.00 -24.28 18.92
CA LEU A 987 1.17 -23.08 18.84
C LEU A 987 -0.32 -23.40 19.04
N ASN A 988 -0.80 -24.52 18.51
CA ASN A 988 -2.18 -24.95 18.72
C ASN A 988 -2.44 -25.46 20.15
N ILE A 989 -1.43 -26.04 20.82
CA ILE A 989 -1.50 -26.35 22.26
C ILE A 989 -1.62 -25.06 23.08
N ASP A 990 -0.79 -24.05 22.77
CA ASP A 990 -0.78 -22.76 23.46
C ASP A 990 -2.05 -21.93 23.21
N ALA A 991 -2.73 -22.12 22.07
CA ALA A 991 -4.00 -21.46 21.73
C ALA A 991 -5.20 -21.95 22.55
N GLY A 992 -5.03 -23.02 23.31
CA GLY A 992 -6.00 -23.53 24.28
C GLY A 992 -6.88 -24.66 23.77
N ASN A 993 -7.79 -25.10 24.63
CA ASN A 993 -8.52 -26.37 24.51
C ASN A 993 -9.26 -26.54 23.16
N THR A 994 -9.88 -25.48 22.65
CA THR A 994 -10.63 -25.56 21.38
C THR A 994 -9.74 -25.78 20.16
N ALA A 995 -8.49 -25.32 20.19
CA ALA A 995 -7.53 -25.53 19.11
C ALA A 995 -6.94 -26.96 19.18
N GLU A 996 -6.65 -27.46 20.38
CA GLU A 996 -6.24 -28.86 20.60
C GLU A 996 -7.31 -29.85 20.11
N GLU A 997 -8.59 -29.59 20.37
CA GLU A 997 -9.69 -30.44 19.89
C GLU A 997 -9.72 -30.46 18.35
N ARG A 998 -9.62 -29.31 17.69
CA ARG A 998 -9.57 -29.22 16.22
C ARG A 998 -8.36 -29.94 15.61
N LEU A 999 -7.21 -29.93 16.28
CA LEU A 999 -6.04 -30.69 15.83
C LEU A 999 -6.36 -32.19 15.73
N VAL A 1000 -7.09 -32.73 16.71
CA VAL A 1000 -7.45 -34.15 16.73
C VAL A 1000 -8.63 -34.46 15.81
N THR A 1001 -9.63 -33.57 15.70
CA THR A 1001 -10.82 -33.82 14.88
C THR A 1001 -10.62 -33.49 13.40
N ASP A 1002 -10.25 -32.26 13.08
CA ASP A 1002 -10.28 -31.73 11.71
C ASP A 1002 -8.98 -32.05 10.97
N PHE A 1003 -7.85 -32.06 11.71
CA PHE A 1003 -6.51 -32.28 11.17
C PHE A 1003 -5.88 -33.63 11.55
N GLY A 1004 -6.61 -34.46 12.29
CA GLY A 1004 -6.13 -35.72 12.85
C GLY A 1004 -5.46 -36.66 11.84
N PRO A 1005 -6.06 -36.93 10.66
CA PRO A 1005 -5.48 -37.84 9.66
C PRO A 1005 -4.12 -37.35 9.13
N ALA A 1006 -4.03 -36.07 8.75
CA ALA A 1006 -2.81 -35.49 8.19
C ALA A 1006 -1.68 -35.42 9.25
N LEU A 1007 -2.02 -35.07 10.50
CA LEU A 1007 -1.06 -35.05 11.60
C LEU A 1007 -0.60 -36.47 11.97
N ALA A 1008 -1.50 -37.44 12.03
CA ALA A 1008 -1.14 -38.82 12.32
C ALA A 1008 -0.20 -39.39 11.25
N GLU A 1009 -0.43 -39.08 9.98
CA GLU A 1009 0.46 -39.45 8.87
C GLU A 1009 1.86 -38.84 9.06
N LEU A 1010 1.94 -37.51 9.27
CA LEU A 1010 3.23 -36.81 9.45
C LEU A 1010 3.99 -37.25 10.70
N VAL A 1011 3.29 -37.50 11.82
CA VAL A 1011 3.89 -37.98 13.07
C VAL A 1011 4.35 -39.43 12.93
N SER A 1012 3.57 -40.29 12.26
CA SER A 1012 3.96 -41.66 11.94
C SER A 1012 5.18 -41.70 11.03
N TRP A 1013 5.22 -40.86 10.00
CA TRP A 1013 6.38 -40.71 9.13
C TRP A 1013 7.62 -40.28 9.92
N ALA A 1014 7.50 -39.24 10.76
CA ALA A 1014 8.60 -38.77 11.60
C ALA A 1014 9.13 -39.88 12.53
N ALA A 1015 8.25 -40.75 13.05
CA ALA A 1015 8.64 -41.91 13.84
C ALA A 1015 9.39 -42.98 13.02
N ASP A 1016 8.96 -43.22 11.78
CA ASP A 1016 9.56 -44.19 10.87
C ASP A 1016 10.97 -43.79 10.41
N LEU A 1017 11.30 -42.50 10.37
CA LEU A 1017 12.66 -42.01 10.07
C LEU A 1017 13.73 -42.64 10.98
N GLY A 1018 13.40 -42.85 12.27
CA GLY A 1018 14.31 -43.44 13.25
C GLY A 1018 14.51 -44.96 13.12
N THR A 1019 13.64 -45.65 12.36
CA THR A 1019 13.65 -47.12 12.24
C THR A 1019 14.07 -47.62 10.86
N ARG A 1020 13.75 -46.88 9.78
CA ARG A 1020 13.87 -47.37 8.39
C ARG A 1020 14.99 -46.72 7.56
N MET A 1021 15.52 -45.57 7.94
CA MET A 1021 16.46 -44.83 7.09
C MET A 1021 17.82 -44.59 7.76
N ASN A 1022 18.90 -45.03 7.10
CA ASN A 1022 20.28 -44.65 7.44
C ASN A 1022 20.56 -43.22 6.94
N ILE A 1023 19.86 -42.23 7.48
CA ILE A 1023 20.23 -40.83 7.30
C ILE A 1023 21.38 -40.57 8.27
N PRO A 1024 22.57 -40.14 7.81
CA PRO A 1024 23.64 -39.74 8.72
C PRO A 1024 23.07 -38.67 9.66
N ALA A 1025 22.98 -38.97 10.94
CA ALA A 1025 22.95 -37.89 11.91
C ALA A 1025 24.28 -37.15 11.71
N GLU A 1026 24.27 -35.82 11.56
CA GLU A 1026 25.52 -35.07 11.65
C GLU A 1026 26.17 -35.50 12.97
N ASP A 1027 27.26 -36.26 12.86
CA ASP A 1027 27.84 -36.96 13.99
C ASP A 1027 28.32 -35.90 14.98
N PHE A 1028 27.81 -35.97 16.21
CA PHE A 1028 28.64 -35.67 17.36
C PHE A 1028 29.78 -36.69 17.30
N ALA A 1029 30.86 -36.36 16.58
CA ALA A 1029 32.04 -37.20 16.51
C ALA A 1029 32.49 -37.49 17.95
N LYS A 1030 32.77 -38.77 18.20
CA LYS A 1030 33.39 -39.28 19.43
C LYS A 1030 34.54 -38.35 19.82
N GLY A 1031 34.34 -37.53 20.84
CA GLY A 1031 35.45 -36.92 21.57
C GLY A 1031 36.11 -38.02 22.37
N ASP A 1032 37.26 -38.50 21.89
CA ASP A 1032 38.18 -39.26 22.72
C ASP A 1032 38.44 -38.47 24.01
N GLY A 1033 38.18 -39.11 25.16
CA GLY A 1033 38.84 -38.92 26.47
C GLY A 1033 38.89 -37.54 27.14
N ASP A 1034 39.15 -36.47 26.41
CA ASP A 1034 39.62 -35.19 26.93
C ASP A 1034 38.74 -34.03 26.45
N GLY A 1035 37.65 -33.81 27.19
CA GLY A 1035 37.19 -32.45 27.55
C GLY A 1035 36.76 -31.43 26.48
N HIS A 1036 36.91 -31.66 25.18
CA HIS A 1036 36.63 -30.66 24.14
C HIS A 1036 35.50 -31.09 23.19
N PRO A 1037 34.37 -30.36 23.12
CA PRO A 1037 33.43 -30.49 22.01
C PRO A 1037 33.99 -29.73 20.79
N ALA A 1038 34.27 -30.46 19.72
CA ALA A 1038 34.54 -29.86 18.42
C ALA A 1038 33.24 -29.23 17.89
N ALA A 1039 33.27 -27.94 17.59
CA ALA A 1039 32.18 -27.23 16.94
C ALA A 1039 32.06 -27.69 15.48
N SER A 1040 31.14 -28.62 15.19
CA SER A 1040 30.68 -28.86 13.82
C SER A 1040 29.66 -27.76 13.45
N GLY A 1041 29.93 -27.08 12.34
CA GLY A 1041 29.35 -25.79 11.95
C GLY A 1041 27.91 -25.78 11.42
N SER A 1042 27.03 -26.65 11.92
CA SER A 1042 25.61 -26.64 11.61
C SER A 1042 24.84 -26.32 12.91
N GLY A 1043 24.45 -25.07 13.09
CA GLY A 1043 23.70 -24.60 14.28
C GLY A 1043 22.26 -25.14 14.39
N SER A 1044 21.92 -26.23 13.68
CA SER A 1044 20.59 -26.84 13.71
C SER A 1044 20.50 -27.92 14.77
N MET A 1045 19.37 -27.99 15.47
CA MET A 1045 19.08 -29.10 16.39
C MET A 1045 19.13 -30.45 15.65
N PRO A 1046 19.70 -31.51 16.26
CA PRO A 1046 19.67 -32.84 15.67
C PRO A 1046 18.24 -33.29 15.39
N TRP A 1047 17.97 -33.74 14.17
CA TRP A 1047 16.63 -34.20 13.77
C TRP A 1047 16.04 -35.29 14.69
N PRO A 1048 16.81 -36.23 15.31
CA PRO A 1048 16.21 -37.23 16.22
C PRO A 1048 15.59 -36.60 17.48
N VAL A 1049 16.14 -35.49 17.95
CA VAL A 1049 15.62 -34.74 19.11
C VAL A 1049 14.28 -34.10 18.76
N LEU A 1050 14.15 -33.54 17.55
CA LEU A 1050 12.90 -32.95 17.07
C LEU A 1050 11.80 -34.01 16.91
N VAL A 1051 12.13 -35.20 16.40
CA VAL A 1051 11.19 -36.34 16.30
C VAL A 1051 10.66 -36.74 17.67
N ALA A 1052 11.54 -36.91 18.66
CA ALA A 1052 11.11 -37.28 20.02
C ALA A 1052 10.18 -36.22 20.62
N ALA A 1053 10.47 -34.94 20.41
CA ALA A 1053 9.62 -33.85 20.91
C ALA A 1053 8.23 -33.84 20.26
N ILE A 1054 8.16 -34.07 18.95
CA ILE A 1054 6.88 -34.18 18.21
C ILE A 1054 6.03 -35.33 18.78
N GLN A 1055 6.64 -36.50 19.02
CA GLN A 1055 5.95 -37.66 19.58
C GLN A 1055 5.39 -37.38 20.98
N VAL A 1056 6.19 -36.78 21.86
CA VAL A 1056 5.76 -36.42 23.22
C VAL A 1056 4.59 -35.44 23.17
N LYS A 1057 4.68 -34.39 22.35
CA LYS A 1057 3.62 -33.38 22.22
C LYS A 1057 2.33 -33.94 21.61
N TRP A 1058 2.45 -34.80 20.61
CA TRP A 1058 1.29 -35.48 20.01
C TRP A 1058 0.59 -36.40 21.01
N HIS A 1059 1.35 -37.17 21.80
CA HIS A 1059 0.81 -38.05 22.83
C HIS A 1059 0.15 -37.24 23.97
N GLU A 1060 0.74 -36.12 24.37
CA GLU A 1060 0.18 -35.19 25.35
C GLU A 1060 -1.20 -34.67 24.89
N VAL A 1061 -1.32 -34.23 23.63
CA VAL A 1061 -2.60 -33.77 23.04
C VAL A 1061 -3.63 -34.90 23.03
N GLY A 1062 -3.24 -36.10 22.60
CA GLY A 1062 -4.11 -37.28 22.60
C GLY A 1062 -4.63 -37.62 24.00
N ASN A 1063 -3.77 -37.63 25.01
CA ASN A 1063 -4.13 -37.94 26.40
C ASN A 1063 -5.04 -36.85 27.00
N ARG A 1064 -4.76 -35.57 26.74
CA ARG A 1064 -5.63 -34.46 27.17
C ARG A 1064 -7.02 -34.56 26.54
N PHE A 1065 -7.08 -34.83 25.23
CA PHE A 1065 -8.35 -34.98 24.51
C PHE A 1065 -9.16 -36.19 25.00
N GLN A 1066 -8.53 -37.35 25.16
CA GLN A 1066 -9.17 -38.55 25.72
C GLN A 1066 -9.65 -38.30 27.15
N GLY A 1067 -8.81 -37.70 28.01
CA GLY A 1067 -9.17 -37.34 29.37
C GLY A 1067 -10.38 -36.41 29.45
N ARG A 1068 -10.55 -35.49 28.48
CA ARG A 1068 -11.77 -34.66 28.36
C ARG A 1068 -12.98 -35.47 27.90
N MET A 1069 -12.83 -36.31 26.89
CA MET A 1069 -13.91 -37.18 26.39
C MET A 1069 -14.43 -38.15 27.46
N PHE A 1070 -13.56 -38.65 28.33
CA PHE A 1070 -13.91 -39.51 29.46
C PHE A 1070 -14.31 -38.75 30.74
N GLY A 1071 -14.34 -37.41 30.72
CA GLY A 1071 -14.69 -36.58 31.88
C GLY A 1071 -13.67 -36.58 33.03
N LEU A 1072 -12.49 -37.15 32.82
CA LEU A 1072 -11.43 -37.29 33.83
C LEU A 1072 -10.67 -35.98 34.12
N MET A 1073 -10.80 -34.95 33.26
CA MET A 1073 -10.16 -33.64 33.43
C MET A 1073 -11.12 -32.53 33.92
N ALA A 1074 -12.36 -32.86 34.28
CA ALA A 1074 -13.31 -31.92 34.89
C ALA A 1074 -13.00 -31.71 36.38
N GLY A 1075 -11.88 -31.06 36.68
CA GLY A 1075 -11.55 -30.70 38.06
C GLY A 1075 -10.09 -30.39 38.29
N THR A 1076 -9.60 -29.25 37.79
CA THR A 1076 -8.46 -28.53 38.38
C THR A 1076 -8.52 -27.05 37.98
N GLU A 1077 -9.53 -26.33 38.49
CA GLU A 1077 -9.32 -24.92 38.83
C GLU A 1077 -8.84 -24.89 40.29
N PHE A 1078 -7.55 -24.65 40.48
CA PHE A 1078 -6.95 -24.19 41.73
C PHE A 1078 -5.83 -23.20 41.44
#